data_AF-A0A496UMP3-F1
#
_entry.id   AF-A0A496UMP3-F1
#
_cell.length_a   1.000
_cell.length_b   1.000
_cell.length_c   1.000
_cell.angle_alpha   90.00
_cell.angle_beta   90.00
_cell.angle_gamma   90.00
#
_symmetry.space_group_name_H-M   'P 1'
#
loop_
_entity.id
_entity.type
_entity.pdbx_description
1 polymer ?
#
loop_
_entity_poly.entity_id
_entity_poly.type
_entity_poly.pdbx_seq_one_letter_code
_entity_poly.pdbx_strand_id
1 'polypeptide(L)'
;MHCILFAVLASVHLTGWQEGYSSGNWEYAYSQAEAAVADDSTSSDAWAALSFSASTLGYHDEASEYAGKAVELDSCSAMAWGALGRSCTDNTEEALVYFQTSLVYDSTLILALAGRAHCLTVRGDYPEALEVLTIAKSIDPSWISIWLKTAELYRYQNEFEKAMGCVNEALGRWPVNIHLMSEAGWLMELTSRFQAAEIVYGKIADAYPDDTDCLIDLGLLLERQDRYPEAIKVYRELLRRDPDSFLSLGEIALCLENLDSFDAARVSYLDGIEINPDYAFAHYRLGLLAEVDGDYEEAIQWYSECTEIDESYLDAWIAIGLLQEDMGDYTAAETVYRRALEIDPEYSWTWGELGLVLEQLEKFEEAGEAYESGVRVDSEYIWAWERRGILFENDGDLEAAAEWYEKAVTEAADPGTWLLGELGFVLEQLEITDRAAYYYSEAISADSAYIFGYQRLAPLLARSGNSEEALVLWQKYIEAGGFESTALCEEALIYESTGRDHEADSLKVLIADEYPYAWVDLAWTYSLANPEISFQLAGKAESESGTDDHEFWLLMAGLYAELGEHDEAAGSFEAASVIAPDSIDVWLEWGNYFFEEDDDEEAADRYRQAVEIDSLSFSGWSGLGEALLFSGQYDEALVAFERTLEVDSLSAWVYAYMGLAHQLKGDSDSAMDSYFQALTISPGYDYAESKIRSITDRGFDPQRNRRDARRFNAVLYVDTRVDNGNIRERRYSGGLEISFEYDAAGSEVSIETDYSLIETSRDYESDYTRANITMSIDRVLSNHFTIRASSSWDRQPRTVRPWQISSYFSFAYKKWLNDWFWVSPSMGIGQVNTHWASGLENERTDRTTLYGSVSLWFADDDSHWPSLWLWGNFYIPPDDPDNTLINGLAELTFEMWDPLSLTLGYSVGYERTPVYDYWEKYDTEFYSRLNLRLF
;
A
#
# COMPACT_ATOMS: atom_id res chain seq x y z
N MET A 1 26.29 -13.57 -72.84
CA MET A 1 26.99 -12.32 -72.46
C MET A 1 26.34 -11.66 -71.25
N HIS A 2 24.99 -11.56 -71.20
CA HIS A 2 24.29 -11.08 -69.99
C HIS A 2 24.49 -11.99 -68.75
N CYS A 3 24.39 -13.32 -68.85
CA CYS A 3 24.64 -14.22 -67.71
C CYS A 3 26.09 -14.19 -67.15
N ILE A 4 27.06 -13.78 -67.97
CA ILE A 4 28.46 -13.63 -67.52
C ILE A 4 28.64 -12.29 -66.80
N LEU A 5 27.87 -11.26 -67.17
CA LEU A 5 27.90 -9.96 -66.52
C LEU A 5 27.28 -10.03 -65.11
N PHE A 6 26.14 -10.72 -64.97
CA PHE A 6 25.48 -10.95 -63.68
C PHE A 6 26.35 -11.77 -62.71
N ALA A 7 26.97 -12.86 -63.18
CA ALA A 7 27.89 -13.65 -62.35
C ALA A 7 29.14 -12.85 -61.90
N VAL A 8 29.62 -11.91 -62.72
CA VAL A 8 30.75 -11.04 -62.37
C VAL A 8 30.33 -9.96 -61.36
N LEU A 9 29.15 -9.35 -61.50
CA LEU A 9 28.65 -8.34 -60.57
C LEU A 9 28.29 -8.94 -59.19
N ALA A 10 27.58 -10.07 -59.16
CA ALA A 10 27.29 -10.79 -57.92
C ALA A 10 28.57 -11.24 -57.19
N SER A 11 29.63 -11.61 -57.93
CA SER A 11 30.93 -11.96 -57.33
C SER A 11 31.67 -10.76 -56.71
N VAL A 12 31.42 -9.53 -57.19
CA VAL A 12 32.01 -8.30 -56.63
C VAL A 12 31.31 -7.92 -55.32
N HIS A 13 29.99 -8.03 -55.28
CA HIS A 13 29.24 -7.74 -54.05
C HIS A 13 29.44 -8.80 -52.96
N LEU A 14 29.56 -10.09 -53.31
CA LEU A 14 29.90 -11.13 -52.34
C LEU A 14 31.32 -10.99 -51.77
N THR A 15 32.29 -10.53 -52.59
CA THR A 15 33.64 -10.22 -52.08
C THR A 15 33.65 -8.98 -51.19
N GLY A 16 32.88 -7.95 -51.53
CA GLY A 16 32.65 -6.78 -50.67
C GLY A 16 31.96 -7.15 -49.34
N TRP A 17 30.97 -8.05 -49.36
CA TRP A 17 30.34 -8.59 -48.16
C TRP A 17 31.36 -9.31 -47.29
N GLN A 18 32.18 -10.21 -47.85
CA GLN A 18 33.18 -10.96 -47.08
C GLN A 18 34.21 -10.04 -46.42
N GLU A 19 34.67 -8.99 -47.13
CA GLU A 19 35.58 -7.98 -46.58
C GLU A 19 34.93 -7.20 -45.43
N GLY A 20 33.68 -6.74 -45.60
CA GLY A 20 32.93 -6.06 -44.54
C GLY A 20 32.71 -6.95 -43.32
N TYR A 21 32.25 -8.19 -43.55
CA TYR A 21 31.87 -9.10 -42.48
C TYR A 21 33.09 -9.57 -41.67
N SER A 22 34.18 -9.93 -42.35
CA SER A 22 35.43 -10.37 -41.68
C SER A 22 36.10 -9.26 -40.87
N SER A 23 36.01 -8.01 -41.33
CA SER A 23 36.61 -6.84 -40.68
C SER A 23 35.76 -6.21 -39.57
N GLY A 24 34.51 -6.65 -39.40
CA GLY A 24 33.63 -6.11 -38.36
C GLY A 24 32.72 -4.97 -38.82
N ASN A 25 32.69 -4.63 -40.11
CA ASN A 25 31.80 -3.60 -40.65
C ASN A 25 30.50 -4.24 -41.15
N TRP A 26 29.60 -4.50 -40.21
CA TRP A 26 28.45 -5.40 -40.41
C TRP A 26 27.35 -4.74 -41.25
N GLU A 27 27.18 -3.42 -41.13
CA GLU A 27 26.28 -2.62 -41.98
C GLU A 27 26.75 -2.57 -43.44
N TYR A 28 28.05 -2.32 -43.65
CA TYR A 28 28.61 -2.38 -45.00
C TYR A 28 28.42 -3.78 -45.59
N ALA A 29 28.69 -4.83 -44.81
CA ALA A 29 28.45 -6.20 -45.24
C ALA A 29 26.97 -6.42 -45.63
N TYR A 30 26.02 -6.00 -44.80
CA TYR A 30 24.58 -6.09 -45.08
C TYR A 30 24.22 -5.42 -46.40
N SER A 31 24.67 -4.18 -46.62
CA SER A 31 24.40 -3.45 -47.87
C SER A 31 24.96 -4.15 -49.10
N GLN A 32 26.14 -4.79 -48.99
CA GLN A 32 26.74 -5.55 -50.08
C GLN A 32 25.99 -6.85 -50.33
N ALA A 33 25.48 -7.52 -49.29
CA ALA A 33 24.68 -8.71 -49.44
C ALA A 33 23.32 -8.42 -50.10
N GLU A 34 22.66 -7.31 -49.74
CA GLU A 34 21.43 -6.86 -50.42
C GLU A 34 21.68 -6.60 -51.91
N ALA A 35 22.76 -5.91 -52.23
CA ALA A 35 23.16 -5.66 -53.61
C ALA A 35 23.45 -6.96 -54.37
N ALA A 36 24.11 -7.94 -53.73
CA ALA A 36 24.36 -9.25 -54.33
C ALA A 36 23.06 -10.01 -54.65
N VAL A 37 22.06 -9.95 -53.78
CA VAL A 37 20.73 -10.54 -53.99
C VAL A 37 19.96 -9.81 -55.08
N ALA A 38 20.05 -8.48 -55.14
CA ALA A 38 19.42 -7.67 -56.18
C ALA A 38 20.00 -7.95 -57.58
N ASP A 39 21.31 -8.19 -57.66
CA ASP A 39 22.02 -8.52 -58.88
C ASP A 39 21.75 -9.96 -59.35
N ASP A 40 21.70 -10.94 -58.43
CA ASP A 40 21.36 -12.32 -58.74
C ASP A 40 20.52 -12.98 -57.64
N SER A 41 19.20 -12.83 -57.77
CA SER A 41 18.24 -13.41 -56.82
C SER A 41 18.17 -14.95 -56.86
N THR A 42 18.88 -15.60 -57.79
CA THR A 42 18.97 -17.07 -57.88
C THR A 42 20.21 -17.64 -57.21
N SER A 43 21.11 -16.79 -56.72
CA SER A 43 22.32 -17.19 -56.00
C SER A 43 22.03 -17.58 -54.55
N SER A 44 22.24 -18.85 -54.21
CA SER A 44 22.13 -19.35 -52.83
C SER A 44 23.08 -18.61 -51.88
N ASP A 45 24.33 -18.38 -52.30
CA ASP A 45 25.34 -17.70 -51.48
C ASP A 45 25.01 -16.23 -51.22
N ALA A 46 24.31 -15.55 -52.14
CA ALA A 46 23.85 -14.17 -51.92
C ALA A 46 22.77 -14.10 -50.85
N TRP A 47 21.80 -15.02 -50.87
CA TRP A 47 20.78 -15.14 -49.82
C TRP A 47 21.38 -15.55 -48.47
N ALA A 48 22.36 -16.46 -48.48
CA ALA A 48 23.07 -16.85 -47.27
C ALA A 48 23.88 -15.70 -46.66
N ALA A 49 24.56 -14.90 -47.49
CA ALA A 49 25.30 -13.70 -47.05
C ALA A 49 24.37 -12.67 -46.40
N LEU A 50 23.20 -12.45 -47.00
CA LEU A 50 22.19 -11.53 -46.48
C LEU A 50 21.64 -12.01 -45.15
N SER A 51 21.35 -13.31 -45.02
CA SER A 51 20.92 -13.92 -43.76
C SER A 51 21.97 -13.76 -42.64
N PHE A 52 23.24 -14.05 -42.91
CA PHE A 52 24.31 -13.87 -41.92
C PHE A 52 24.41 -12.42 -41.43
N SER A 53 24.34 -11.45 -42.33
CA SER A 53 24.36 -10.03 -41.98
C SER A 53 23.10 -9.60 -41.24
N ALA A 54 21.92 -10.10 -41.63
CA ALA A 54 20.65 -9.83 -40.97
C ALA A 54 20.63 -10.33 -39.52
N SER A 55 21.01 -11.59 -39.27
CA SER A 55 21.11 -12.17 -37.92
C SER A 55 22.07 -11.40 -37.02
N THR A 56 23.05 -10.77 -37.63
CA THR A 56 24.17 -10.10 -36.96
C THR A 56 23.83 -8.65 -36.60
N LEU A 57 22.84 -8.05 -37.29
CA LEU A 57 22.25 -6.75 -36.99
C LEU A 57 20.95 -6.84 -36.17
N GLY A 58 20.52 -8.04 -35.77
CA GLY A 58 19.31 -8.24 -34.95
C GLY A 58 17.99 -8.42 -35.72
N TYR A 59 18.04 -8.52 -37.05
CA TYR A 59 16.87 -8.80 -37.90
C TYR A 59 16.57 -10.31 -37.94
N HIS A 60 16.16 -10.88 -36.79
CA HIS A 60 16.07 -12.33 -36.59
C HIS A 60 15.03 -13.02 -37.48
N ASP A 61 13.85 -12.42 -37.64
CA ASP A 61 12.76 -12.98 -38.45
C ASP A 61 13.13 -12.99 -39.94
N GLU A 62 13.64 -11.88 -40.47
CA GLU A 62 14.08 -11.79 -41.86
C GLU A 62 15.27 -12.71 -42.14
N ALA A 63 16.20 -12.83 -41.18
CA ALA A 63 17.36 -13.69 -41.35
C ALA A 63 16.99 -15.17 -41.53
N SER A 64 15.96 -15.65 -40.81
CA SER A 64 15.46 -17.01 -40.93
C SER A 64 14.81 -17.25 -42.30
N GLU A 65 14.02 -16.30 -42.80
CA GLU A 65 13.43 -16.36 -44.14
C GLU A 65 14.51 -16.41 -45.24
N TYR A 66 15.53 -15.55 -45.12
CA TYR A 66 16.64 -15.52 -46.07
C TYR A 66 17.46 -16.81 -46.06
N ALA A 67 17.70 -17.40 -44.88
CA ALA A 67 18.39 -18.68 -44.76
C ALA A 67 17.60 -19.83 -45.39
N GLY A 68 16.29 -19.90 -45.13
CA GLY A 68 15.41 -20.92 -45.72
C GLY A 68 15.45 -20.85 -47.26
N LYS A 69 15.37 -19.64 -47.81
CA LYS A 69 15.46 -19.40 -49.25
C LYS A 69 16.82 -19.78 -49.84
N ALA A 70 17.92 -19.53 -49.12
CA ALA A 70 19.25 -19.97 -49.55
C ALA A 70 19.34 -21.49 -49.68
N VAL A 71 18.77 -22.24 -48.72
CA VAL A 71 18.74 -23.72 -48.71
C VAL A 71 17.82 -24.28 -49.80
N GLU A 72 16.69 -23.63 -50.08
CA GLU A 72 15.79 -24.02 -51.18
C GLU A 72 16.46 -23.90 -52.56
N LEU A 73 17.29 -22.86 -52.74
CA LEU A 73 18.01 -22.61 -54.00
C LEU A 73 19.19 -23.57 -54.21
N ASP A 74 19.92 -23.91 -53.15
CA ASP A 74 20.98 -24.92 -53.17
C ASP A 74 21.13 -25.64 -51.81
N SER A 75 20.55 -26.83 -51.72
CA SER A 75 20.63 -27.66 -50.50
C SER A 75 21.99 -28.31 -50.27
N CYS A 76 22.94 -28.15 -51.19
CA CYS A 76 24.33 -28.56 -51.03
C CYS A 76 25.26 -27.39 -50.65
N SER A 77 24.76 -26.15 -50.55
CA SER A 77 25.58 -25.00 -50.14
C SER A 77 25.90 -25.08 -48.64
N ALA A 78 27.19 -25.17 -48.31
CA ALA A 78 27.65 -25.09 -46.93
C ALA A 78 27.25 -23.75 -46.29
N MET A 79 27.29 -22.67 -47.06
CA MET A 79 26.98 -21.32 -46.59
C MET A 79 25.50 -21.16 -46.26
N ALA A 80 24.60 -21.77 -47.04
CA ALA A 80 23.17 -21.77 -46.77
C ALA A 80 22.80 -22.50 -45.46
N TRP A 81 23.37 -23.68 -45.21
CA TRP A 81 23.17 -24.39 -43.95
C TRP A 81 23.80 -23.66 -42.76
N GLY A 82 24.93 -22.99 -42.97
CA GLY A 82 25.55 -22.15 -41.93
C GLY A 82 24.68 -20.95 -41.57
N ALA A 83 24.06 -20.30 -42.58
CA ALA A 83 23.15 -19.19 -42.37
C ALA A 83 21.89 -19.63 -41.61
N LEU A 84 21.35 -20.80 -41.94
CA LEU A 84 20.21 -21.38 -41.23
C LEU A 84 20.54 -21.66 -39.77
N GLY A 85 21.70 -22.26 -39.48
CA GLY A 85 22.18 -22.45 -38.11
C GLY A 85 22.36 -21.14 -37.35
N ARG A 86 22.82 -20.07 -38.01
CA ARG A 86 22.97 -18.74 -37.39
C ARG A 86 21.63 -18.07 -37.09
N SER A 87 20.61 -18.31 -37.91
CA SER A 87 19.27 -17.73 -37.73
C SER A 87 18.44 -18.37 -36.61
N CYS A 88 18.82 -19.54 -36.10
CA CYS A 88 18.04 -20.29 -35.11
C CYS A 88 18.81 -20.58 -33.81
N THR A 89 19.73 -19.68 -33.41
CA THR A 89 20.61 -19.91 -32.25
C THR A 89 19.85 -20.02 -30.91
N ASP A 90 18.62 -19.51 -30.84
CA ASP A 90 17.73 -19.64 -29.68
C ASP A 90 17.41 -21.11 -29.37
N ASN A 91 17.33 -21.95 -30.41
CA ASN A 91 17.29 -23.40 -30.27
C ASN A 91 18.69 -23.98 -30.50
N THR A 92 19.51 -23.94 -29.44
CA THR A 92 20.93 -24.32 -29.50
C THR A 92 21.17 -25.72 -30.08
N GLU A 93 20.33 -26.70 -29.75
CA GLU A 93 20.48 -28.07 -30.25
C GLU A 93 20.18 -28.18 -31.76
N GLU A 94 19.18 -27.45 -32.24
CA GLU A 94 18.84 -27.41 -33.66
C GLU A 94 19.90 -26.65 -34.47
N ALA A 95 20.39 -25.51 -33.96
CA ALA A 95 21.47 -24.75 -34.57
C ALA A 95 22.76 -25.58 -34.72
N LEU A 96 23.12 -26.38 -33.70
CA LEU A 96 24.27 -27.28 -33.76
C LEU A 96 24.14 -28.32 -34.87
N VAL A 97 22.94 -28.85 -35.13
CA VAL A 97 22.69 -29.76 -36.24
C VAL A 97 22.95 -29.06 -37.57
N TYR A 98 22.44 -27.85 -37.79
CA TYR A 98 22.63 -27.12 -39.04
C TYR A 98 24.09 -26.70 -39.27
N PHE A 99 24.81 -26.26 -38.23
CA PHE A 99 26.24 -26.01 -38.34
C PHE A 99 27.03 -27.29 -38.62
N GLN A 100 26.67 -28.42 -38.01
CA GLN A 100 27.28 -29.70 -38.33
C GLN A 100 27.02 -30.12 -39.78
N THR A 101 25.81 -29.91 -40.29
CA THR A 101 25.46 -30.14 -41.70
C THR A 101 26.26 -29.25 -42.64
N SER A 102 26.39 -27.96 -42.32
CA SER A 102 27.22 -27.01 -43.06
C SER A 102 28.68 -27.48 -43.16
N LEU A 103 29.27 -27.91 -42.04
CA LEU A 103 30.66 -28.37 -41.95
C LEU A 103 30.91 -29.74 -42.63
N VAL A 104 29.86 -30.52 -42.92
CA VAL A 104 29.97 -31.73 -43.77
C VAL A 104 30.21 -31.36 -45.22
N TYR A 105 29.60 -30.26 -45.70
CA TYR A 105 29.77 -29.77 -47.06
C TYR A 105 31.06 -28.96 -47.24
N ASP A 106 31.41 -28.12 -46.26
CA ASP A 106 32.70 -27.43 -46.19
C ASP A 106 33.21 -27.33 -44.75
N SER A 107 34.17 -28.20 -44.40
CA SER A 107 34.78 -28.22 -43.07
C SER A 107 35.65 -27.00 -42.75
N THR A 108 35.89 -26.13 -43.74
CA THR A 108 36.73 -24.93 -43.60
C THR A 108 35.92 -23.63 -43.50
N LEU A 109 34.58 -23.71 -43.55
CA LEU A 109 33.72 -22.54 -43.46
C LEU A 109 33.77 -21.90 -42.06
N ILE A 110 34.44 -20.76 -41.97
CA ILE A 110 34.71 -20.04 -40.71
C ILE A 110 33.43 -19.61 -40.00
N LEU A 111 32.42 -19.16 -40.77
CA LEU A 111 31.13 -18.73 -40.23
C LEU A 111 30.41 -19.86 -39.50
N ALA A 112 30.44 -21.07 -40.04
CA ALA A 112 29.83 -22.24 -39.41
C ALA A 112 30.65 -22.73 -38.20
N LEU A 113 31.98 -22.65 -38.26
CA LEU A 113 32.84 -22.95 -37.10
C LEU A 113 32.61 -21.95 -35.96
N ALA A 114 32.54 -20.65 -36.26
CA ALA A 114 32.28 -19.61 -35.27
C ALA A 114 30.87 -19.72 -34.67
N GLY A 115 29.86 -19.99 -35.50
CA GLY A 115 28.48 -20.23 -35.05
C GLY A 115 28.36 -21.47 -34.16
N ARG A 116 29.00 -22.59 -34.54
CA ARG A 116 29.08 -23.80 -33.70
C ARG A 116 29.75 -23.53 -32.35
N ALA A 117 30.86 -22.80 -32.35
CA ALA A 117 31.56 -22.46 -31.10
C ALA A 117 30.68 -21.61 -30.16
N HIS A 118 29.88 -20.70 -30.69
CA HIS A 118 28.91 -19.93 -29.90
C HIS A 118 27.86 -20.84 -29.24
N CYS A 119 27.22 -21.74 -30.00
CA CYS A 119 26.27 -22.70 -29.44
C CYS A 119 26.89 -23.62 -28.38
N LEU A 120 28.12 -24.09 -28.60
CA LEU A 120 28.85 -24.89 -27.59
C LEU A 120 29.14 -24.08 -26.33
N THR A 121 29.42 -22.78 -26.45
CA THR A 121 29.65 -21.88 -25.31
C THR A 121 28.37 -21.71 -24.49
N VAL A 122 27.22 -21.49 -25.14
CA VAL A 122 25.90 -21.41 -24.48
C VAL A 122 25.55 -22.69 -23.75
N ARG A 123 25.92 -23.85 -24.31
CA ARG A 123 25.73 -25.17 -23.68
C ARG A 123 26.70 -25.47 -22.52
N GLY A 124 27.73 -24.63 -22.32
CA GLY A 124 28.76 -24.81 -21.29
C GLY A 124 29.94 -25.72 -21.69
N ASP A 125 30.02 -26.14 -22.96
CA ASP A 125 31.09 -27.01 -23.48
C ASP A 125 32.34 -26.21 -23.91
N TYR A 126 32.91 -25.46 -22.96
CA TYR A 126 34.00 -24.52 -23.23
C TYR A 126 35.26 -25.13 -23.89
N PRO A 127 35.73 -26.34 -23.54
CA PRO A 127 36.90 -26.94 -24.18
C PRO A 127 36.69 -27.25 -25.66
N GLU A 128 35.50 -27.75 -26.03
CA GLU A 128 35.17 -28.08 -27.42
C GLU A 128 34.99 -26.79 -28.24
N ALA A 129 34.34 -25.77 -27.67
CA ALA A 129 34.22 -24.45 -28.29
C ALA A 129 35.60 -23.84 -28.62
N LEU A 130 36.56 -23.95 -27.69
CA LEU A 130 37.92 -23.42 -27.89
C LEU A 130 38.69 -24.18 -28.97
N GLU A 131 38.51 -25.50 -29.06
CA GLU A 131 39.11 -26.31 -30.13
C GLU A 131 38.59 -25.87 -31.50
N VAL A 132 37.28 -25.69 -31.64
CA VAL A 132 36.63 -25.22 -32.87
C VAL A 132 37.14 -23.83 -33.27
N LEU A 133 37.25 -22.88 -32.34
CA LEU A 133 37.80 -21.55 -32.61
C LEU A 133 39.29 -21.57 -32.95
N THR A 134 40.06 -22.48 -32.36
CA THR A 134 41.48 -22.68 -32.69
C THR A 134 41.64 -23.18 -34.13
N ILE A 135 40.78 -24.10 -34.56
CA ILE A 135 40.72 -24.56 -35.95
C ILE A 135 40.36 -23.40 -36.88
N ALA A 136 39.30 -22.64 -36.58
CA ALA A 136 38.90 -21.48 -37.37
C ALA A 136 40.03 -20.44 -37.52
N LYS A 137 40.70 -20.12 -36.41
CA LYS A 137 41.86 -19.19 -36.38
C LYS A 137 43.03 -19.69 -37.22
N SER A 138 43.24 -21.01 -37.31
CA SER A 138 44.31 -21.61 -38.12
C SER A 138 44.01 -21.59 -39.62
N ILE A 139 42.73 -21.57 -40.00
CA ILE A 139 42.28 -21.48 -41.40
C ILE A 139 42.50 -20.06 -41.91
N ASP A 140 41.91 -19.07 -41.23
CA ASP A 140 42.07 -17.66 -41.57
C ASP A 140 41.87 -16.77 -40.33
N PRO A 141 42.95 -16.17 -39.81
CA PRO A 141 42.87 -15.30 -38.64
C PRO A 141 42.37 -13.88 -38.97
N SER A 142 42.00 -13.57 -40.22
CA SER A 142 41.50 -12.26 -40.63
C SER A 142 40.03 -11.98 -40.27
N TRP A 143 39.37 -12.93 -39.60
CA TRP A 143 37.98 -12.78 -39.17
C TRP A 143 37.91 -12.34 -37.71
N ILE A 144 37.42 -11.12 -37.49
CA ILE A 144 37.33 -10.53 -36.16
C ILE A 144 36.42 -11.29 -35.20
N SER A 145 35.36 -11.93 -35.73
CA SER A 145 34.40 -12.72 -34.97
C SER A 145 35.06 -13.89 -34.23
N ILE A 146 36.13 -14.47 -34.80
CA ILE A 146 36.92 -15.53 -34.15
C ILE A 146 37.58 -14.98 -32.88
N TRP A 147 38.17 -13.79 -32.97
CA TRP A 147 38.88 -13.15 -31.86
C TRP A 147 37.94 -12.72 -30.75
N LEU A 148 36.82 -12.08 -31.10
CA LEU A 148 35.77 -11.68 -30.16
C LEU A 148 35.20 -12.89 -29.42
N LYS A 149 34.81 -13.96 -30.15
CA LYS A 149 34.31 -15.19 -29.52
C LYS A 149 35.34 -15.92 -28.68
N THR A 150 36.63 -15.87 -29.06
CA THR A 150 37.69 -16.45 -28.22
C THR A 150 37.88 -15.65 -26.92
N ALA A 151 37.79 -14.32 -26.99
CA ALA A 151 37.89 -13.47 -25.80
C ALA A 151 36.69 -13.66 -24.85
N GLU A 152 35.47 -13.72 -25.40
CA GLU A 152 34.23 -14.04 -24.69
C GLU A 152 34.32 -15.40 -23.98
N LEU A 153 34.86 -16.41 -24.65
CA LEU A 153 35.04 -17.74 -24.06
C LEU A 153 36.02 -17.75 -22.88
N TYR A 154 37.09 -16.95 -22.95
CA TYR A 154 37.99 -16.76 -21.80
C TYR A 154 37.33 -15.98 -20.67
N ARG A 155 36.45 -15.01 -20.96
CA ARG A 155 35.65 -14.30 -19.94
C ARG A 155 34.74 -15.23 -19.17
N TYR A 156 33.98 -16.11 -19.85
CA TYR A 156 33.11 -17.09 -19.18
C TYR A 156 33.88 -18.04 -18.25
N GLN A 157 35.17 -18.27 -18.52
CA GLN A 157 36.07 -19.05 -17.68
C GLN A 157 36.78 -18.22 -16.60
N ASN A 158 36.44 -16.94 -16.43
CA ASN A 158 37.11 -15.97 -15.56
C ASN A 158 38.63 -15.80 -15.85
N GLU A 159 39.05 -16.08 -17.08
CA GLU A 159 40.44 -15.98 -17.54
C GLU A 159 40.75 -14.62 -18.19
N PHE A 160 40.51 -13.53 -17.46
CA PHE A 160 40.52 -12.15 -18.00
C PHE A 160 41.85 -11.74 -18.67
N GLU A 161 43.01 -12.17 -18.15
CA GLU A 161 44.31 -11.86 -18.78
C GLU A 161 44.52 -12.58 -20.12
N LYS A 162 43.97 -13.79 -20.29
CA LYS A 162 43.99 -14.49 -21.58
C LYS A 162 43.03 -13.84 -22.57
N ALA A 163 41.86 -13.41 -22.11
CA ALA A 163 40.92 -12.61 -22.91
C ALA A 163 41.59 -11.33 -23.40
N MET A 164 42.22 -10.57 -22.50
CA MET A 164 42.98 -9.36 -22.83
C MET A 164 44.14 -9.63 -23.79
N GLY A 165 44.86 -10.73 -23.61
CA GLY A 165 45.91 -11.14 -24.55
C GLY A 165 45.38 -11.40 -25.96
N CYS A 166 44.22 -12.06 -26.06
CA CYS A 166 43.52 -12.33 -27.32
C CYS A 166 43.10 -11.03 -28.02
N VAL A 167 42.42 -10.13 -27.30
CA VAL A 167 41.94 -8.85 -27.83
C VAL A 167 43.10 -7.95 -28.27
N ASN A 168 44.19 -7.88 -27.50
CA ASN A 168 45.39 -7.11 -27.89
C ASN A 168 46.06 -7.65 -29.16
N GLU A 169 46.08 -8.97 -29.36
CA GLU A 169 46.62 -9.57 -30.59
C GLU A 169 45.74 -9.22 -31.81
N ALA A 170 44.43 -9.14 -31.62
CA ALA A 170 43.47 -8.72 -32.64
C ALA A 170 43.57 -7.21 -32.94
N LEU A 171 43.68 -6.36 -31.92
CA LEU A 171 43.91 -4.91 -32.07
C LEU A 171 45.24 -4.61 -32.77
N GLY A 172 46.25 -5.47 -32.65
CA GLY A 172 47.47 -5.36 -33.47
C GLY A 172 47.22 -5.47 -34.98
N ARG A 173 46.11 -6.11 -35.39
CA ARG A 173 45.68 -6.28 -36.79
C ARG A 173 44.62 -5.25 -37.20
N TRP A 174 43.73 -4.89 -36.27
CA TRP A 174 42.69 -3.86 -36.46
C TRP A 174 42.75 -2.80 -35.35
N PRO A 175 43.69 -1.83 -35.42
CA PRO A 175 44.00 -0.94 -34.30
C PRO A 175 42.92 0.06 -33.92
N VAL A 176 41.91 0.22 -34.78
CA VAL A 176 40.82 1.18 -34.60
C VAL A 176 39.47 0.46 -34.67
N ASN A 177 39.38 -0.87 -34.59
CA ASN A 177 38.07 -1.52 -34.67
C ASN A 177 37.27 -1.32 -33.38
N ILE A 178 36.04 -0.82 -33.53
CA ILE A 178 35.15 -0.44 -32.43
C ILE A 178 34.86 -1.60 -31.47
N HIS A 179 34.41 -2.74 -31.97
CA HIS A 179 34.05 -3.90 -31.13
C HIS A 179 35.23 -4.45 -30.33
N LEU A 180 36.43 -4.51 -30.92
CA LEU A 180 37.63 -4.94 -30.19
C LEU A 180 38.09 -3.91 -29.14
N MET A 181 37.90 -2.62 -29.41
CA MET A 181 38.23 -1.57 -28.46
C MET A 181 37.24 -1.56 -27.30
N SER A 182 35.93 -1.72 -27.54
CA SER A 182 34.91 -1.84 -26.49
C SER A 182 35.15 -3.06 -25.61
N GLU A 183 35.44 -4.22 -26.21
CA GLU A 183 35.83 -5.43 -25.46
C GLU A 183 37.10 -5.22 -24.62
N ALA A 184 38.09 -4.49 -25.14
CA ALA A 184 39.28 -4.15 -24.37
C ALA A 184 38.96 -3.20 -23.20
N GLY A 185 38.09 -2.21 -23.41
CA GLY A 185 37.62 -1.29 -22.38
C GLY A 185 36.96 -2.04 -21.23
N TRP A 186 35.96 -2.86 -21.54
CA TRP A 186 35.21 -3.62 -20.54
C TRP A 186 36.07 -4.61 -19.75
N LEU A 187 36.97 -5.33 -20.42
CA LEU A 187 37.93 -6.21 -19.74
C LEU A 187 38.92 -5.44 -18.85
N MET A 188 39.29 -4.21 -19.22
CA MET A 188 40.10 -3.34 -18.37
C MET A 188 39.32 -2.92 -17.11
N GLU A 189 38.00 -2.69 -17.19
CA GLU A 189 37.18 -2.42 -16.00
C GLU A 189 37.11 -3.62 -15.06
N LEU A 190 36.83 -4.81 -15.59
CA LEU A 190 36.79 -6.05 -14.80
C LEU A 190 38.11 -6.37 -14.10
N THR A 191 39.23 -5.92 -14.68
CA THR A 191 40.57 -6.06 -14.09
C THR A 191 41.01 -4.83 -13.28
N SER A 192 40.09 -3.92 -12.99
CA SER A 192 40.29 -2.68 -12.21
C SER A 192 41.36 -1.74 -12.79
N ARG A 193 41.58 -1.79 -14.11
CA ARG A 193 42.50 -0.91 -14.87
C ARG A 193 41.76 0.30 -15.42
N PHE A 194 41.10 1.04 -14.53
CA PHE A 194 40.13 2.08 -14.90
C PHE A 194 40.72 3.22 -15.76
N GLN A 195 41.95 3.68 -15.49
CA GLN A 195 42.56 4.73 -16.31
C GLN A 195 42.86 4.25 -17.74
N ALA A 196 43.12 2.95 -17.93
CA ALA A 196 43.34 2.39 -19.24
C ALA A 196 42.02 2.26 -20.01
N ALA A 197 40.94 1.86 -19.33
CA ALA A 197 39.59 1.81 -19.88
C ALA A 197 39.13 3.21 -20.33
N GLU A 198 39.28 4.23 -19.48
CA GLU A 198 38.96 5.64 -19.79
C GLU A 198 39.66 6.13 -21.08
N ILE A 199 40.95 5.81 -21.26
CA ILE A 199 41.70 6.15 -22.48
C ILE A 199 41.15 5.41 -23.71
N VAL A 200 40.73 4.15 -23.55
CA VAL A 200 40.19 3.35 -24.65
C VAL A 200 38.84 3.91 -25.08
N TYR A 201 37.90 4.11 -24.16
CA TYR A 201 36.58 4.69 -24.47
C TYR A 201 36.70 6.09 -25.09
N GLY A 202 37.56 6.95 -24.57
CA GLY A 202 37.83 8.26 -25.17
C GLY A 202 38.34 8.18 -26.61
N LYS A 203 39.19 7.19 -26.93
CA LYS A 203 39.64 6.96 -28.32
C LYS A 203 38.52 6.45 -29.22
N ILE A 204 37.60 5.65 -28.70
CA ILE A 204 36.44 5.20 -29.48
C ILE A 204 35.55 6.40 -29.79
N ALA A 205 35.22 7.21 -28.79
CA ALA A 205 34.40 8.42 -28.95
C ALA A 205 34.99 9.44 -29.94
N ASP A 206 36.32 9.51 -30.07
CA ASP A 206 37.03 10.33 -31.06
C ASP A 206 37.02 9.72 -32.47
N ALA A 207 37.17 8.38 -32.56
CA ALA A 207 37.29 7.67 -33.83
C ALA A 207 35.93 7.37 -34.50
N TYR A 208 34.89 7.24 -33.69
CA TYR A 208 33.52 6.93 -34.09
C TYR A 208 32.55 7.95 -33.46
N PRO A 209 32.47 9.18 -34.00
CA PRO A 209 31.67 10.25 -33.39
C PRO A 209 30.16 9.96 -33.37
N ASP A 210 29.69 9.14 -34.32
CA ASP A 210 28.28 8.77 -34.48
C ASP A 210 27.86 7.61 -33.55
N ASP A 211 28.82 6.92 -32.91
CA ASP A 211 28.56 5.88 -31.92
C ASP A 211 28.60 6.47 -30.50
N THR A 212 27.47 6.42 -29.80
CA THR A 212 27.30 7.03 -28.47
C THR A 212 27.46 6.04 -27.32
N ASP A 213 27.43 4.73 -27.58
CA ASP A 213 27.48 3.69 -26.54
C ASP A 213 28.74 3.81 -25.67
N CYS A 214 29.87 4.15 -26.29
CA CYS A 214 31.14 4.32 -25.58
C CYS A 214 31.18 5.55 -24.65
N LEU A 215 30.32 6.55 -24.87
CA LEU A 215 30.16 7.67 -23.95
C LEU A 215 29.31 7.29 -22.74
N ILE A 216 28.35 6.37 -22.88
CA ILE A 216 27.59 5.78 -21.76
C ILE A 216 28.56 5.02 -20.86
N ASP A 217 29.32 4.07 -21.44
CA ASP A 217 30.31 3.28 -20.71
C ASP A 217 31.32 4.17 -19.96
N LEU A 218 31.83 5.23 -20.63
CA LEU A 218 32.75 6.17 -20.02
C LEU A 218 32.10 6.97 -18.87
N GLY A 219 30.84 7.37 -19.02
CA GLY A 219 30.08 8.05 -17.97
C GLY A 219 29.92 7.19 -16.73
N LEU A 220 29.41 5.97 -16.91
CA LEU A 220 29.19 4.99 -15.83
C LEU A 220 30.51 4.62 -15.14
N LEU A 221 31.60 4.47 -15.90
CA LEU A 221 32.94 4.23 -15.36
C LEU A 221 33.40 5.36 -14.42
N LEU A 222 33.09 6.61 -14.76
CA LEU A 222 33.44 7.78 -13.95
C LEU A 222 32.56 7.88 -12.71
N GLU A 223 31.27 7.56 -12.79
CA GLU A 223 30.37 7.49 -11.64
C GLU A 223 30.80 6.44 -10.61
N ARG A 224 31.17 5.24 -11.06
CA ARG A 224 31.70 4.18 -10.19
C ARG A 224 33.01 4.56 -9.48
N GLN A 225 33.66 5.63 -9.93
CA GLN A 225 34.84 6.22 -9.30
C GLN A 225 34.51 7.50 -8.50
N ASP A 226 33.23 7.81 -8.31
CA ASP A 226 32.72 9.01 -7.66
C ASP A 226 33.19 10.32 -8.32
N ARG A 227 33.54 10.28 -9.62
CA ARG A 227 34.00 11.42 -10.42
C ARG A 227 32.82 12.11 -11.12
N TYR A 228 31.77 12.42 -10.38
CA TYR A 228 30.50 12.95 -10.91
C TYR A 228 30.64 14.20 -11.81
N PRO A 229 31.48 15.22 -11.49
CA PRO A 229 31.63 16.39 -12.36
C PRO A 229 32.26 16.08 -13.73
N GLU A 230 32.99 14.97 -13.84
CA GLU A 230 33.58 14.51 -15.09
C GLU A 230 32.58 13.65 -15.86
N ALA A 231 31.83 12.77 -15.17
CA ALA A 231 30.72 12.01 -15.73
C ALA A 231 29.67 12.93 -16.37
N ILE A 232 29.23 13.99 -15.67
CA ILE A 232 28.29 14.99 -16.19
C ILE A 232 28.79 15.62 -17.50
N LYS A 233 30.11 15.85 -17.65
CA LYS A 233 30.66 16.41 -18.90
C LYS A 233 30.56 15.41 -20.05
N VAL A 234 30.76 14.13 -19.78
CA VAL A 234 30.66 13.04 -20.75
C VAL A 234 29.21 12.86 -21.19
N TYR A 235 28.25 12.77 -20.25
CA TYR A 235 26.82 12.69 -20.59
C TYR A 235 26.31 13.92 -21.32
N ARG A 236 26.80 15.13 -20.99
CA ARG A 236 26.48 16.33 -21.77
C ARG A 236 27.07 16.33 -23.17
N GLU A 237 28.19 15.65 -23.39
CA GLU A 237 28.71 15.43 -24.74
C GLU A 237 27.86 14.40 -25.49
N LEU A 238 27.41 13.34 -24.80
CA LEU A 238 26.46 12.38 -25.35
C LEU A 238 25.17 13.08 -25.80
N LEU A 239 24.55 13.89 -24.94
CA LEU A 239 23.34 14.66 -25.28
C LEU A 239 23.51 15.65 -26.44
N ARG A 240 24.74 16.08 -26.76
CA ARG A 240 24.98 16.89 -27.97
C ARG A 240 24.94 16.06 -29.25
N ARG A 241 25.30 14.79 -29.15
CA ARG A 241 25.35 13.84 -30.27
C ARG A 241 24.00 13.14 -30.46
N ASP A 242 23.36 12.80 -29.36
CA ASP A 242 22.02 12.24 -29.28
C ASP A 242 21.14 13.06 -28.31
N PRO A 243 20.44 14.08 -28.81
CA PRO A 243 19.58 14.94 -28.00
C PRO A 243 18.37 14.23 -27.38
N ASP A 244 17.99 13.06 -27.89
CA ASP A 244 16.80 12.33 -27.45
C ASP A 244 17.14 11.27 -26.37
N SER A 245 18.39 11.27 -25.86
CA SER A 245 18.85 10.35 -24.83
C SER A 245 18.35 10.74 -23.43
N PHE A 246 17.09 10.41 -23.13
CA PHE A 246 16.49 10.65 -21.81
C PHE A 246 17.24 9.92 -20.66
N LEU A 247 17.81 8.74 -20.92
CA LEU A 247 18.63 8.02 -19.94
C LEU A 247 19.84 8.84 -19.48
N SER A 248 20.50 9.56 -20.40
CA SER A 248 21.65 10.40 -20.07
C SER A 248 21.27 11.60 -19.19
N LEU A 249 20.04 12.11 -19.30
CA LEU A 249 19.53 13.14 -18.40
C LEU A 249 19.29 12.58 -16.99
N GLY A 250 18.80 11.33 -16.90
CA GLY A 250 18.68 10.62 -15.63
C GLY A 250 20.03 10.35 -14.94
N GLU A 251 21.06 9.96 -15.69
CA GLU A 251 22.41 9.78 -15.13
C GLU A 251 23.05 11.12 -14.70
N ILE A 252 22.80 12.20 -15.45
CA ILE A 252 23.20 13.56 -15.02
C ILE A 252 22.50 13.93 -13.71
N ALA A 253 21.20 13.65 -13.59
CA ALA A 253 20.44 13.94 -12.38
C ALA A 253 20.97 13.14 -11.18
N LEU A 254 21.24 11.85 -11.35
CA LEU A 254 21.85 11.00 -10.34
C LEU A 254 23.21 11.53 -9.87
N CYS A 255 24.06 11.94 -10.81
CA CYS A 255 25.32 12.60 -10.51
C CYS A 255 25.14 13.91 -9.71
N LEU A 256 24.08 14.67 -9.99
CA LEU A 256 23.78 15.92 -9.30
C LEU A 256 23.24 15.68 -7.88
N GLU A 257 22.46 14.63 -7.66
CA GLU A 257 22.03 14.21 -6.32
C GLU A 257 23.23 13.84 -5.44
N ASN A 258 24.18 13.07 -5.96
CA ASN A 258 25.43 12.74 -5.23
C ASN A 258 26.33 13.96 -4.97
N LEU A 259 26.02 15.10 -5.59
CA LEU A 259 26.66 16.40 -5.36
C LEU A 259 25.78 17.34 -4.51
N ASP A 260 24.75 16.82 -3.84
CA ASP A 260 23.76 17.53 -3.04
C ASP A 260 23.06 18.68 -3.80
N SER A 261 22.95 18.56 -5.13
CA SER A 261 22.38 19.56 -6.03
C SER A 261 20.97 19.17 -6.48
N PHE A 262 20.08 18.96 -5.51
CA PHE A 262 18.73 18.40 -5.71
C PHE A 262 17.85 19.20 -6.69
N ASP A 263 17.86 20.53 -6.64
CA ASP A 263 17.12 21.39 -7.59
C ASP A 263 17.54 21.13 -9.05
N ALA A 264 18.85 20.97 -9.28
CA ALA A 264 19.39 20.74 -10.61
C ALA A 264 19.10 19.31 -11.08
N ALA A 265 19.12 18.34 -10.17
CA ALA A 265 18.73 16.97 -10.44
C ALA A 265 17.25 16.89 -10.85
N ARG A 266 16.35 17.55 -10.11
CA ARG A 266 14.91 17.63 -10.41
C ARG A 266 14.65 18.14 -11.83
N VAL A 267 15.33 19.23 -12.22
CA VAL A 267 15.23 19.76 -13.59
C VAL A 267 15.69 18.73 -14.63
N SER A 268 16.82 18.03 -14.39
CA SER A 268 17.30 17.02 -15.32
C SER A 268 16.37 15.80 -15.44
N TYR A 269 15.74 15.36 -14.35
CA TYR A 269 14.71 14.32 -14.42
C TYR A 269 13.48 14.77 -15.20
N LEU A 270 12.99 15.98 -14.96
CA LEU A 270 11.86 16.55 -15.69
C LEU A 270 12.15 16.72 -17.19
N ASP A 271 13.36 17.18 -17.55
CA ASP A 271 13.81 17.24 -18.94
C ASP A 271 13.81 15.84 -19.58
N GLY A 272 14.19 14.81 -18.83
CA GLY A 272 14.14 13.40 -19.27
C GLY A 272 12.72 12.91 -19.52
N ILE A 273 11.79 13.24 -18.63
CA ILE A 273 10.36 12.92 -18.76
C ILE A 273 9.72 13.66 -19.95
N GLU A 274 10.15 14.89 -20.25
CA GLU A 274 9.66 15.63 -21.43
C GLU A 274 10.02 14.92 -22.75
N ILE A 275 11.20 14.27 -22.80
CA ILE A 275 11.63 13.48 -23.95
C ILE A 275 10.89 12.13 -23.97
N ASN A 276 10.82 11.44 -22.83
CA ASN A 276 10.14 10.16 -22.70
C ASN A 276 9.27 10.12 -21.43
N PRO A 277 7.94 10.28 -21.56
CA PRO A 277 7.01 10.22 -20.43
C PRO A 277 7.03 8.88 -19.68
N ASP A 278 7.38 7.79 -20.34
CA ASP A 278 7.41 6.43 -19.78
C ASP A 278 8.74 6.13 -19.04
N TYR A 279 9.48 7.16 -18.60
CA TYR A 279 10.74 7.00 -17.88
C TYR A 279 10.52 6.75 -16.38
N ALA A 280 10.05 5.54 -16.02
CA ALA A 280 9.70 5.14 -14.65
C ALA A 280 10.75 5.51 -13.58
N PHE A 281 12.04 5.26 -13.88
CA PHE A 281 13.13 5.61 -12.95
C PHE A 281 13.16 7.09 -12.58
N ALA A 282 12.92 8.02 -13.53
CA ALA A 282 12.87 9.45 -13.20
C ALA A 282 11.70 9.80 -12.29
N HIS A 283 10.53 9.20 -12.51
CA HIS A 283 9.36 9.37 -11.63
C HIS A 283 9.66 8.88 -10.21
N TYR A 284 10.22 7.68 -10.05
CA TYR A 284 10.65 7.17 -8.75
C TYR A 284 11.63 8.11 -8.04
N ARG A 285 12.63 8.64 -8.76
CA ARG A 285 13.62 9.56 -8.20
C ARG A 285 13.04 10.92 -7.83
N LEU A 286 12.09 11.43 -8.61
CA LEU A 286 11.34 12.64 -8.24
C LEU A 286 10.51 12.43 -6.97
N GLY A 287 9.94 11.24 -6.78
CA GLY A 287 9.27 10.85 -5.54
C GLY A 287 10.19 10.92 -4.32
N LEU A 288 11.39 10.33 -4.42
CA LEU A 288 12.40 10.40 -3.35
C LEU A 288 12.82 11.84 -3.03
N LEU A 289 12.98 12.68 -4.06
CA LEU A 289 13.31 14.09 -3.85
C LEU A 289 12.17 14.87 -3.17
N ALA A 290 10.91 14.59 -3.53
CA ALA A 290 9.75 15.19 -2.86
C ALA A 290 9.62 14.73 -1.40
N GLU A 291 9.93 13.46 -1.11
CA GLU A 291 9.96 12.92 0.25
C GLU A 291 11.02 13.62 1.12
N VAL A 292 12.22 13.87 0.59
CA VAL A 292 13.27 14.64 1.28
C VAL A 292 12.82 16.08 1.57
N ASP A 293 12.01 16.67 0.69
CA ASP A 293 11.42 18.00 0.87
C ASP A 293 10.25 17.99 1.89
N GLY A 294 9.78 16.81 2.31
CA GLY A 294 8.65 16.62 3.22
C GLY A 294 7.27 16.75 2.56
N ASP A 295 7.20 16.77 1.23
CA ASP A 295 5.95 16.82 0.47
C ASP A 295 5.48 15.40 0.13
N TYR A 296 4.82 14.76 1.10
CA TYR A 296 4.39 13.36 0.99
C TYR A 296 3.31 13.15 -0.07
N GLU A 297 2.45 14.15 -0.31
CA GLU A 297 1.42 14.09 -1.34
C GLU A 297 2.05 14.09 -2.74
N GLU A 298 3.02 15.00 -2.98
CA GLU A 298 3.76 15.03 -4.24
C GLU A 298 4.61 13.76 -4.42
N ALA A 299 5.24 13.25 -3.35
CA ALA A 299 6.01 12.01 -3.40
C ALA A 299 5.15 10.81 -3.83
N ILE A 300 3.98 10.63 -3.21
CA ILE A 300 3.04 9.57 -3.58
C ILE A 300 2.57 9.71 -5.02
N GLN A 301 2.33 10.93 -5.50
CA GLN A 301 1.97 11.14 -6.90
C GLN A 301 3.07 10.63 -7.84
N TRP A 302 4.33 11.03 -7.62
CA TRP A 302 5.46 10.60 -8.43
C TRP A 302 5.70 9.09 -8.37
N TYR A 303 5.60 8.48 -7.19
CA TYR A 303 5.69 7.03 -7.06
C TYR A 303 4.53 6.32 -7.76
N SER A 304 3.30 6.87 -7.68
CA SER A 304 2.15 6.30 -8.37
C SER A 304 2.33 6.33 -9.88
N GLU A 305 2.79 7.45 -10.44
CA GLU A 305 3.14 7.57 -11.86
C GLU A 305 4.23 6.55 -12.26
N CYS A 306 5.24 6.33 -11.40
CA CYS A 306 6.22 5.26 -11.62
C CYS A 306 5.57 3.87 -11.70
N THR A 307 4.67 3.53 -10.78
CA THR A 307 4.01 2.21 -10.75
C THR A 307 2.98 2.01 -11.86
N GLU A 308 2.41 3.08 -12.42
CA GLU A 308 1.54 3.01 -13.60
C GLU A 308 2.35 2.71 -14.88
N ILE A 309 3.59 3.21 -14.96
CA ILE A 309 4.49 2.96 -16.08
C ILE A 309 5.12 1.56 -15.97
N ASP A 310 5.61 1.20 -14.78
CA ASP A 310 6.19 -0.10 -14.49
C ASP A 310 5.56 -0.70 -13.23
N GLU A 311 4.56 -1.56 -13.45
CA GLU A 311 3.87 -2.25 -12.36
C GLU A 311 4.79 -3.15 -11.52
N SER A 312 5.98 -3.53 -12.03
CA SER A 312 6.94 -4.39 -11.34
C SER A 312 7.96 -3.61 -10.49
N TYR A 313 7.86 -2.29 -10.43
CA TYR A 313 8.77 -1.42 -9.68
C TYR A 313 8.49 -1.49 -8.16
N LEU A 314 9.00 -2.52 -7.51
CA LEU A 314 8.73 -2.86 -6.11
C LEU A 314 9.03 -1.71 -5.13
N ASP A 315 10.16 -1.02 -5.29
CA ASP A 315 10.57 0.07 -4.38
C ASP A 315 9.56 1.22 -4.35
N ALA A 316 8.91 1.51 -5.48
CA ALA A 316 7.89 2.57 -5.55
C ALA A 316 6.61 2.15 -4.81
N TRP A 317 6.19 0.89 -4.92
CA TRP A 317 5.06 0.37 -4.13
C TRP A 317 5.37 0.43 -2.64
N ILE A 318 6.56 -0.01 -2.21
CA ILE A 318 6.95 0.05 -0.80
C ILE A 318 6.95 1.49 -0.28
N ALA A 319 7.52 2.43 -1.05
CA ALA A 319 7.58 3.84 -0.66
C ALA A 319 6.18 4.45 -0.52
N ILE A 320 5.23 4.13 -1.41
CA ILE A 320 3.83 4.55 -1.25
C ILE A 320 3.24 3.95 0.03
N GLY A 321 3.48 2.67 0.32
CA GLY A 321 2.96 2.00 1.51
C GLY A 321 3.40 2.68 2.81
N LEU A 322 4.70 2.97 2.91
CA LEU A 322 5.30 3.67 4.05
C LEU A 322 4.72 5.08 4.22
N LEU A 323 4.62 5.85 3.15
CA LEU A 323 4.06 7.21 3.23
C LEU A 323 2.58 7.20 3.62
N GLN A 324 1.80 6.22 3.15
CA GLN A 324 0.40 6.06 3.56
C GLN A 324 0.27 5.68 5.03
N GLU A 325 1.19 4.87 5.55
CA GLU A 325 1.29 4.56 6.98
C GLU A 325 1.59 5.81 7.80
N ASP A 326 2.60 6.60 7.41
CA ASP A 326 2.98 7.85 8.09
C ASP A 326 1.85 8.88 8.11
N MET A 327 0.98 8.88 7.09
CA MET A 327 -0.22 9.71 7.04
C MET A 327 -1.43 9.12 7.79
N GLY A 328 -1.33 7.88 8.26
CA GLY A 328 -2.39 7.17 8.98
C GLY A 328 -3.49 6.56 8.09
N ASP A 329 -3.32 6.51 6.76
CA ASP A 329 -4.23 5.78 5.86
C ASP A 329 -3.80 4.32 5.72
N TYR A 330 -4.03 3.56 6.79
CA TYR A 330 -3.71 2.14 6.88
C TYR A 330 -4.44 1.29 5.81
N THR A 331 -5.61 1.73 5.34
CA THR A 331 -6.35 1.04 4.25
C THR A 331 -5.64 1.15 2.91
N ALA A 332 -5.12 2.33 2.58
CA ALA A 332 -4.32 2.53 1.38
C ALA A 332 -3.00 1.77 1.49
N ALA A 333 -2.33 1.85 2.64
CA ALA A 333 -1.10 1.10 2.92
C ALA A 333 -1.29 -0.41 2.75
N GLU A 334 -2.38 -0.99 3.28
CA GLU A 334 -2.69 -2.43 3.13
C GLU A 334 -2.76 -2.82 1.65
N THR A 335 -3.48 -2.03 0.84
CA THR A 335 -3.66 -2.31 -0.60
C THR A 335 -2.31 -2.32 -1.32
N VAL A 336 -1.46 -1.35 -0.98
CA VAL A 336 -0.15 -1.14 -1.59
C VAL A 336 0.84 -2.23 -1.19
N TYR A 337 0.91 -2.59 0.09
CA TYR A 337 1.78 -3.68 0.55
C TYR A 337 1.36 -5.03 -0.01
N ARG A 338 0.06 -5.30 -0.14
CA ARG A 338 -0.39 -6.53 -0.83
C ARG A 338 0.04 -6.55 -2.29
N ARG A 339 0.02 -5.40 -2.99
CA ARG A 339 0.52 -5.32 -4.36
C ARG A 339 2.04 -5.53 -4.43
N ALA A 340 2.81 -4.97 -3.51
CA ALA A 340 4.24 -5.23 -3.38
C ALA A 340 4.53 -6.74 -3.20
N LEU A 341 3.75 -7.43 -2.35
CA LEU A 341 3.87 -8.87 -2.11
C LEU A 341 3.40 -9.76 -3.27
N GLU A 342 2.53 -9.25 -4.16
CA GLU A 342 2.22 -9.92 -5.42
C GLU A 342 3.41 -9.92 -6.39
N ILE A 343 4.26 -8.89 -6.32
CA ILE A 343 5.47 -8.74 -7.14
C ILE A 343 6.61 -9.57 -6.56
N ASP A 344 6.89 -9.41 -5.27
CA ASP A 344 7.90 -10.19 -4.56
C ASP A 344 7.36 -10.74 -3.23
N PRO A 345 6.93 -12.02 -3.20
CA PRO A 345 6.47 -12.66 -1.99
C PRO A 345 7.60 -13.07 -1.03
N GLU A 346 8.87 -13.01 -1.46
CA GLU A 346 10.05 -13.40 -0.66
C GLU A 346 10.64 -12.23 0.15
N TYR A 347 9.98 -11.07 0.17
CA TYR A 347 10.43 -9.93 0.97
C TYR A 347 9.78 -9.92 2.36
N SER A 348 10.49 -10.50 3.35
CA SER A 348 10.00 -10.72 4.72
C SER A 348 9.61 -9.44 5.46
N TRP A 349 10.33 -8.34 5.23
CA TRP A 349 10.07 -7.06 5.87
C TRP A 349 8.68 -6.51 5.48
N THR A 350 8.28 -6.58 4.21
CA THR A 350 6.94 -6.14 3.74
C THR A 350 5.80 -6.97 4.34
N TRP A 351 6.02 -8.26 4.61
CA TRP A 351 5.04 -9.06 5.36
C TRP A 351 4.86 -8.53 6.80
N GLY A 352 5.94 -8.08 7.42
CA GLY A 352 5.90 -7.43 8.73
C GLY A 352 5.12 -6.11 8.70
N GLU A 353 5.41 -5.23 7.75
CA GLU A 353 4.70 -3.95 7.62
C GLU A 353 3.21 -4.15 7.31
N LEU A 354 2.88 -5.12 6.46
CA LEU A 354 1.48 -5.51 6.26
C LEU A 354 0.82 -5.98 7.56
N GLY A 355 1.53 -6.77 8.38
CA GLY A 355 1.06 -7.20 9.70
C GLY A 355 0.75 -6.01 10.61
N LEU A 356 1.66 -5.04 10.70
CA LEU A 356 1.50 -3.83 11.51
C LEU A 356 0.27 -3.01 11.06
N VAL A 357 0.16 -2.78 9.75
CA VAL A 357 -0.98 -2.07 9.15
C VAL A 357 -2.29 -2.79 9.46
N LEU A 358 -2.31 -4.13 9.39
CA LEU A 358 -3.49 -4.92 9.73
C LEU A 358 -3.85 -4.85 11.22
N GLU A 359 -2.86 -4.74 12.12
CA GLU A 359 -3.12 -4.49 13.55
C GLU A 359 -3.79 -3.13 13.77
N GLN A 360 -3.31 -2.06 13.11
CA GLN A 360 -3.93 -0.73 13.21
C GLN A 360 -5.37 -0.71 12.65
N LEU A 361 -5.67 -1.60 11.70
CA LEU A 361 -7.01 -1.81 11.17
C LEU A 361 -7.88 -2.76 12.02
N GLU A 362 -7.39 -3.19 13.20
CA GLU A 362 -8.04 -4.15 14.10
C GLU A 362 -8.33 -5.53 13.44
N LYS A 363 -7.58 -5.88 12.39
CA LYS A 363 -7.67 -7.17 11.67
C LYS A 363 -6.66 -8.18 12.23
N PHE A 364 -6.73 -8.45 13.52
CA PHE A 364 -5.70 -9.21 14.26
C PHE A 364 -5.40 -10.60 13.70
N GLU A 365 -6.40 -11.33 13.20
CA GLU A 365 -6.19 -12.66 12.61
C GLU A 365 -5.36 -12.57 11.31
N GLU A 366 -5.69 -11.64 10.42
CA GLU A 366 -4.94 -11.43 9.17
C GLU A 366 -3.53 -10.87 9.46
N ALA A 367 -3.39 -10.01 10.47
CA ALA A 367 -2.10 -9.54 10.94
C ALA A 367 -1.22 -10.71 11.40
N GLY A 368 -1.82 -11.64 12.16
CA GLY A 368 -1.16 -12.86 12.59
C GLY A 368 -0.67 -13.72 11.41
N GLU A 369 -1.51 -13.93 10.40
CA GLU A 369 -1.15 -14.65 9.17
C GLU A 369 -0.01 -13.97 8.39
N ALA A 370 0.02 -12.63 8.37
CA ALA A 370 1.08 -11.85 7.72
C ALA A 370 2.43 -12.03 8.43
N TYR A 371 2.47 -11.92 9.77
CA TYR A 371 3.67 -12.19 10.55
C TYR A 371 4.15 -13.63 10.39
N GLU A 372 3.24 -14.60 10.42
CA GLU A 372 3.54 -16.02 10.18
C GLU A 372 4.10 -16.28 8.77
N SER A 373 3.74 -15.44 7.79
CA SER A 373 4.28 -15.49 6.44
C SER A 373 5.68 -14.87 6.39
N GLY A 374 5.90 -13.73 7.05
CA GLY A 374 7.21 -13.09 7.19
C GLY A 374 8.26 -14.04 7.77
N VAL A 375 7.96 -14.70 8.88
CA VAL A 375 8.90 -15.65 9.53
C VAL A 375 9.11 -16.95 8.74
N ARG A 376 8.15 -17.31 7.87
CA ARG A 376 8.28 -18.47 6.97
C ARG A 376 9.23 -18.20 5.81
N VAL A 377 9.25 -16.95 5.35
CA VAL A 377 10.18 -16.46 4.34
C VAL A 377 11.57 -16.29 4.94
N ASP A 378 11.65 -15.63 6.10
CA ASP A 378 12.89 -15.42 6.83
C ASP A 378 12.71 -15.71 8.33
N SER A 379 13.23 -16.86 8.77
CA SER A 379 13.13 -17.27 10.18
C SER A 379 13.92 -16.38 11.14
N GLU A 380 14.87 -15.58 10.63
CA GLU A 380 15.64 -14.62 11.42
C GLU A 380 14.92 -13.27 11.56
N TYR A 381 13.71 -13.11 11.00
CA TYR A 381 12.91 -11.90 11.17
C TYR A 381 12.24 -11.88 12.55
N ILE A 382 13.04 -11.64 13.59
CA ILE A 382 12.64 -11.73 15.00
C ILE A 382 11.43 -10.85 15.33
N TRP A 383 11.39 -9.63 14.79
CA TRP A 383 10.28 -8.71 15.05
C TRP A 383 8.91 -9.31 14.69
N ALA A 384 8.78 -10.08 13.60
CA ALA A 384 7.52 -10.75 13.26
C ALA A 384 7.17 -11.89 14.23
N TRP A 385 8.16 -12.61 14.77
CA TRP A 385 7.93 -13.57 15.85
C TRP A 385 7.37 -12.88 17.10
N GLU A 386 7.97 -11.76 17.49
CA GLU A 386 7.56 -10.95 18.65
C GLU A 386 6.13 -10.43 18.49
N ARG A 387 5.83 -9.76 17.36
CA ARG A 387 4.49 -9.19 17.12
C ARG A 387 3.39 -10.25 17.12
N ARG A 388 3.62 -11.41 16.50
CA ARG A 388 2.63 -12.50 16.52
C ARG A 388 2.41 -13.07 17.92
N GLY A 389 3.46 -13.20 18.72
CA GLY A 389 3.36 -13.66 20.11
C GLY A 389 2.56 -12.70 20.98
N ILE A 390 2.83 -11.39 20.87
CA ILE A 390 2.09 -10.35 21.58
C ILE A 390 0.60 -10.38 21.22
N LEU A 391 0.24 -10.67 19.97
CA LEU A 391 -1.16 -10.84 19.58
C LEU A 391 -1.83 -12.01 20.34
N PHE A 392 -1.15 -13.14 20.53
CA PHE A 392 -1.69 -14.24 21.35
C PHE A 392 -1.85 -13.84 22.83
N GLU A 393 -0.90 -13.09 23.37
CA GLU A 393 -0.98 -12.58 24.75
C GLU A 393 -2.15 -11.61 24.95
N ASN A 394 -2.36 -10.70 23.99
CA ASN A 394 -3.48 -9.76 24.01
C ASN A 394 -4.84 -10.47 23.88
N ASP A 395 -4.90 -11.58 23.14
CA ASP A 395 -6.07 -12.45 23.08
C ASP A 395 -6.27 -13.28 24.37
N GLY A 396 -5.29 -13.27 25.28
CA GLY A 396 -5.29 -14.04 26.53
C GLY A 396 -4.96 -15.53 26.34
N ASP A 397 -4.54 -15.97 25.16
CA ASP A 397 -4.14 -17.35 24.87
C ASP A 397 -2.64 -17.53 25.16
N LEU A 398 -2.33 -17.57 26.46
CA LEU A 398 -0.97 -17.72 26.96
C LEU A 398 -0.33 -19.04 26.52
N GLU A 399 -1.12 -20.11 26.37
CA GLU A 399 -0.63 -21.38 25.84
C GLU A 399 -0.15 -21.25 24.38
N ALA A 400 -0.94 -20.60 23.50
CA ALA A 400 -0.53 -20.36 22.12
C ALA A 400 0.70 -19.44 22.04
N ALA A 401 0.76 -18.40 22.87
CA ALA A 401 1.93 -17.51 22.96
C ALA A 401 3.20 -18.29 23.34
N ALA A 402 3.13 -19.14 24.37
CA ALA A 402 4.26 -19.97 24.78
C ALA A 402 4.71 -20.95 23.68
N GLU A 403 3.76 -21.63 23.02
CA GLU A 403 4.09 -22.53 21.90
C GLU A 403 4.75 -21.77 20.73
N TRP A 404 4.27 -20.56 20.44
CA TRP A 404 4.81 -19.72 19.37
C TRP A 404 6.22 -19.22 19.67
N TYR A 405 6.46 -18.67 20.87
CA TYR A 405 7.79 -18.22 21.26
C TYR A 405 8.79 -19.40 21.38
N GLU A 406 8.36 -20.57 21.84
CA GLU A 406 9.22 -21.77 21.84
C GLU A 406 9.65 -22.18 20.44
N LYS A 407 8.73 -22.05 19.47
CA LYS A 407 9.03 -22.28 18.06
C LYS A 407 10.05 -21.25 17.56
N ALA A 408 9.88 -19.97 17.88
CA ALA A 408 10.83 -18.90 17.53
C ALA A 408 12.25 -19.21 18.04
N VAL A 409 12.40 -19.56 19.32
CA VAL A 409 13.70 -19.93 19.94
C VAL A 409 14.33 -21.17 19.29
N THR A 410 13.52 -22.04 18.68
CA THR A 410 14.00 -23.26 18.02
C THR A 410 14.39 -23.04 16.56
N GLU A 411 13.65 -22.17 15.85
CA GLU A 411 13.81 -21.95 14.41
C GLU A 411 14.76 -20.79 14.08
N ALA A 412 14.79 -19.73 14.89
CA ALA A 412 15.74 -18.63 14.74
C ALA A 412 17.12 -19.00 15.32
N ALA A 413 18.19 -18.63 14.61
CA ALA A 413 19.56 -18.85 15.07
C ALA A 413 19.93 -17.92 16.23
N ASP A 414 19.37 -16.71 16.26
CA ASP A 414 19.53 -15.73 17.34
C ASP A 414 18.17 -15.08 17.70
N PRO A 415 17.36 -15.71 18.58
CA PRO A 415 16.01 -15.23 18.91
C PRO A 415 15.98 -13.92 19.70
N GLY A 416 17.13 -13.41 20.14
CA GLY A 416 17.23 -12.21 20.96
C GLY A 416 16.90 -12.44 22.44
N THR A 417 17.45 -11.56 23.29
CA THR A 417 17.29 -11.62 24.74
C THR A 417 15.86 -11.38 25.19
N TRP A 418 15.16 -10.45 24.54
CA TRP A 418 13.79 -10.09 24.91
C TRP A 418 12.84 -11.28 24.75
N LEU A 419 12.85 -11.94 23.60
CA LEU A 419 11.99 -13.10 23.32
C LEU A 419 12.23 -14.26 24.31
N LEU A 420 13.49 -14.53 24.68
CA LEU A 420 13.82 -15.51 25.73
C LEU A 420 13.23 -15.12 27.09
N GLY A 421 13.32 -13.83 27.44
CA GLY A 421 12.72 -13.29 28.66
C GLY A 421 11.20 -13.37 28.66
N GLU A 422 10.57 -13.01 27.55
CA GLU A 422 9.11 -13.00 27.40
C GLU A 422 8.53 -14.42 27.43
N LEU A 423 9.17 -15.37 26.74
CA LEU A 423 8.82 -16.79 26.87
C LEU A 423 8.92 -17.27 28.32
N GLY A 424 9.96 -16.85 29.04
CA GLY A 424 10.09 -17.11 30.47
C GLY A 424 8.92 -16.56 31.27
N PHE A 425 8.47 -15.36 30.94
CA PHE A 425 7.34 -14.68 31.58
C PHE A 425 6.00 -15.36 31.33
N VAL A 426 5.67 -15.64 30.07
CA VAL A 426 4.43 -16.36 29.70
C VAL A 426 4.39 -17.74 30.37
N LEU A 427 5.51 -18.47 30.40
CA LEU A 427 5.60 -19.77 31.08
C LEU A 427 5.43 -19.66 32.60
N GLU A 428 5.87 -18.55 33.20
CA GLU A 428 5.66 -18.29 34.63
C GLU A 428 4.18 -18.06 34.92
N GLN A 429 3.47 -17.30 34.07
CA GLN A 429 2.02 -17.07 34.19
C GLN A 429 1.21 -18.38 34.03
N LEU A 430 1.70 -19.31 33.21
CA LEU A 430 1.15 -20.67 33.07
C LEU A 430 1.52 -21.63 34.23
N GLU A 431 2.19 -21.12 35.27
CA GLU A 431 2.70 -21.89 36.43
C GLU A 431 3.74 -22.98 36.06
N ILE A 432 4.41 -22.87 34.90
CA ILE A 432 5.44 -23.81 34.43
C ILE A 432 6.85 -23.33 34.87
N THR A 433 7.04 -23.29 36.19
CA THR A 433 8.19 -22.61 36.83
C THR A 433 9.56 -23.13 36.42
N ASP A 434 9.73 -24.44 36.24
CA ASP A 434 11.04 -25.02 35.89
C ASP A 434 11.54 -24.56 34.51
N ARG A 435 10.61 -24.38 33.56
CA ARG A 435 10.93 -23.92 32.20
C ARG A 435 11.09 -22.40 32.15
N ALA A 436 10.25 -21.66 32.88
CA ALA A 436 10.43 -20.22 33.06
C ALA A 436 11.83 -19.90 33.58
N ALA A 437 12.28 -20.62 34.62
CA ALA A 437 13.63 -20.46 35.19
C ALA A 437 14.75 -20.72 34.16
N TYR A 438 14.58 -21.73 33.32
CA TYR A 438 15.53 -22.05 32.26
C TYR A 438 15.65 -20.88 31.27
N TYR A 439 14.53 -20.38 30.73
CA TYR A 439 14.58 -19.33 29.72
C TYR A 439 15.05 -17.98 30.27
N TYR A 440 14.71 -17.62 31.51
CA TYR A 440 15.32 -16.46 32.16
C TYR A 440 16.85 -16.61 32.30
N SER A 441 17.33 -17.82 32.63
CA SER A 441 18.76 -18.10 32.72
C SER A 441 19.47 -18.00 31.36
N GLU A 442 18.82 -18.45 30.29
CA GLU A 442 19.33 -18.32 28.93
C GLU A 442 19.34 -16.84 28.49
N ALA A 443 18.28 -16.08 28.78
CA ALA A 443 18.22 -14.64 28.50
C ALA A 443 19.38 -13.87 29.17
N ILE A 444 19.63 -14.14 30.47
CA ILE A 444 20.77 -13.58 31.21
C ILE A 444 22.12 -14.02 30.63
N SER A 445 22.20 -15.23 30.08
CA SER A 445 23.43 -15.75 29.48
C SER A 445 23.70 -15.12 28.11
N ALA A 446 22.65 -14.80 27.37
CA ALA A 446 22.72 -14.05 26.11
C ALA A 446 23.13 -12.59 26.34
N ASP A 447 22.51 -11.94 27.34
CA ASP A 447 22.87 -10.59 27.77
C ASP A 447 22.91 -10.48 29.31
N SER A 448 24.12 -10.37 29.86
CA SER A 448 24.33 -10.21 31.31
C SER A 448 23.87 -8.86 31.86
N ALA A 449 23.53 -7.89 31.00
CA ALA A 449 22.94 -6.63 31.40
C ALA A 449 21.39 -6.68 31.44
N TYR A 450 20.78 -7.83 31.11
CA TYR A 450 19.32 -7.97 31.08
C TYR A 450 18.72 -8.06 32.49
N ILE A 451 18.43 -6.89 33.06
CA ILE A 451 17.93 -6.70 34.43
C ILE A 451 16.63 -7.49 34.69
N PHE A 452 15.71 -7.50 33.72
CA PHE A 452 14.42 -8.18 33.85
C PHE A 452 14.57 -9.68 34.11
N GLY A 453 15.50 -10.35 33.44
CA GLY A 453 15.76 -11.78 33.66
C GLY A 453 16.15 -12.09 35.11
N TYR A 454 17.02 -11.27 35.73
CA TYR A 454 17.39 -11.44 37.14
C TYR A 454 16.21 -11.20 38.08
N GLN A 455 15.45 -10.13 37.82
CA GLN A 455 14.29 -9.72 38.60
C GLN A 455 13.21 -10.81 38.65
N ARG A 456 13.05 -11.60 37.58
CA ARG A 456 12.10 -12.72 37.54
C ARG A 456 12.68 -14.05 38.05
N LEU A 457 13.94 -14.36 37.71
CA LEU A 457 14.57 -15.63 38.08
C LEU A 457 14.84 -15.76 39.58
N ALA A 458 15.34 -14.70 40.22
CA ALA A 458 15.79 -14.77 41.62
C ALA A 458 14.65 -15.07 42.61
N PRO A 459 13.48 -14.41 42.56
CA PRO A 459 12.33 -14.77 43.40
C PRO A 459 11.82 -16.20 43.16
N LEU A 460 11.88 -16.68 41.91
CA LEU A 460 11.43 -18.02 41.54
C LEU A 460 12.38 -19.10 42.11
N LEU A 461 13.69 -18.85 42.11
CA LEU A 461 14.67 -19.71 42.78
C LEU A 461 14.52 -19.67 44.31
N ALA A 462 14.25 -18.51 44.89
CA ALA A 462 14.01 -18.39 46.33
C ALA A 462 12.79 -19.24 46.77
N ARG A 463 11.67 -19.13 46.05
CA ARG A 463 10.43 -19.89 46.32
C ARG A 463 10.60 -21.41 46.14
N SER A 464 11.49 -21.84 45.24
CA SER A 464 11.83 -23.27 45.05
C SER A 464 12.84 -23.82 46.07
N GLY A 465 13.28 -23.00 47.04
CA GLY A 465 14.19 -23.40 48.12
C GLY A 465 15.68 -23.22 47.80
N ASN A 466 16.02 -22.59 46.68
CA ASN A 466 17.40 -22.30 46.26
C ASN A 466 17.83 -20.88 46.70
N SER A 467 17.58 -20.55 47.98
CA SER A 467 17.75 -19.21 48.54
C SER A 467 19.16 -18.62 48.38
N GLU A 468 20.22 -19.42 48.53
CA GLU A 468 21.60 -18.94 48.38
C GLU A 468 21.94 -18.55 46.93
N GLU A 469 21.36 -19.25 45.95
CA GLU A 469 21.54 -18.92 44.54
C GLU A 469 20.77 -17.65 44.18
N ALA A 470 19.55 -17.49 44.72
CA ALA A 470 18.76 -16.26 44.57
C ALA A 470 19.51 -15.02 45.11
N LEU A 471 20.15 -15.12 46.28
CA LEU A 471 20.97 -14.02 46.83
C LEU A 471 22.13 -13.64 45.91
N VAL A 472 22.77 -14.62 45.26
CA VAL A 472 23.84 -14.35 44.28
C VAL A 472 23.29 -13.66 43.04
N LEU A 473 22.09 -14.01 42.58
CA LEU A 473 21.45 -13.34 41.45
C LEU A 473 21.08 -11.90 41.77
N TRP A 474 20.62 -11.59 42.99
CA TRP A 474 20.35 -10.22 43.41
C TRP A 474 21.61 -9.34 43.45
N GLN A 475 22.77 -9.91 43.80
CA GLN A 475 24.04 -9.20 43.66
C GLN A 475 24.36 -8.90 42.19
N LYS A 476 24.15 -9.87 41.29
CA LYS A 476 24.36 -9.67 39.85
C LYS A 476 23.38 -8.67 39.25
N TYR A 477 22.14 -8.64 39.73
CA TYR A 477 21.13 -7.65 39.34
C TYR A 477 21.63 -6.22 39.61
N ILE A 478 22.23 -5.97 40.78
CA ILE A 478 22.85 -4.68 41.11
C ILE A 478 24.03 -4.39 40.17
N GLU A 479 24.90 -5.38 39.91
CA GLU A 479 26.04 -5.23 38.99
C GLU A 479 25.60 -4.92 37.55
N ALA A 480 24.45 -5.43 37.12
CA ALA A 480 23.82 -5.16 35.83
C ALA A 480 23.14 -3.78 35.75
N GLY A 481 23.09 -3.02 36.85
CA GLY A 481 22.49 -1.69 36.91
C GLY A 481 21.06 -1.66 37.49
N GLY A 482 20.59 -2.76 38.09
CA GLY A 482 19.33 -2.81 38.81
C GLY A 482 19.34 -1.99 40.11
N PHE A 483 18.16 -1.68 40.64
CA PHE A 483 17.98 -0.85 41.83
C PHE A 483 18.40 -1.57 43.11
N GLU A 484 19.37 -1.01 43.83
CA GLU A 484 19.86 -1.59 45.09
C GLU A 484 18.73 -1.76 46.12
N SER A 485 17.79 -0.82 46.19
CA SER A 485 16.61 -0.88 47.07
C SER A 485 15.78 -2.15 46.86
N THR A 486 15.44 -2.47 45.61
CA THR A 486 14.69 -3.67 45.21
C THR A 486 15.40 -4.95 45.66
N ALA A 487 16.70 -5.04 45.37
CA ALA A 487 17.51 -6.20 45.74
C ALA A 487 17.58 -6.39 47.27
N LEU A 488 17.78 -5.31 48.03
CA LEU A 488 17.85 -5.39 49.50
C LEU A 488 16.51 -5.85 50.12
N CYS A 489 15.37 -5.37 49.63
CA CYS A 489 14.06 -5.82 50.07
C CYS A 489 13.85 -7.33 49.82
N GLU A 490 14.24 -7.81 48.64
CA GLU A 490 14.16 -9.23 48.28
C GLU A 490 15.14 -10.10 49.09
N GLU A 491 16.38 -9.64 49.32
CA GLU A 491 17.31 -10.33 50.22
C GLU A 491 16.74 -10.43 51.64
N ALA A 492 16.09 -9.38 52.15
CA ALA A 492 15.45 -9.40 53.46
C ALA A 492 14.31 -10.44 53.53
N LEU A 493 13.46 -10.54 52.49
CA LEU A 493 12.41 -11.57 52.37
C LEU A 493 13.01 -12.99 52.35
N ILE A 494 14.14 -13.17 51.65
CA ILE A 494 14.85 -14.46 51.62
C ILE A 494 15.41 -14.81 53.01
N TYR A 495 15.98 -13.85 53.75
CA TYR A 495 16.47 -14.11 55.11
C TYR A 495 15.36 -14.45 56.09
N GLU A 496 14.20 -13.79 56.01
CA GLU A 496 13.03 -14.14 56.82
C GLU A 496 12.55 -15.58 56.55
N SER A 497 12.37 -15.93 55.28
CA SER A 497 11.86 -17.25 54.89
C SER A 497 12.82 -18.39 55.25
N THR A 498 14.12 -18.09 55.37
CA THR A 498 15.16 -19.06 55.77
C THR A 498 15.47 -19.08 57.28
N GLY A 499 14.79 -18.25 58.08
CA GLY A 499 14.97 -18.17 59.54
C GLY A 499 16.26 -17.46 59.97
N ARG A 500 16.80 -16.58 59.12
CA ARG A 500 17.97 -15.73 59.37
C ARG A 500 17.53 -14.34 59.86
N ASP A 501 16.73 -14.35 60.93
CA ASP A 501 16.01 -13.18 61.44
C ASP A 501 16.94 -11.99 61.75
N HIS A 502 18.15 -12.26 62.26
CA HIS A 502 19.10 -11.19 62.58
C HIS A 502 19.59 -10.44 61.33
N GLU A 503 19.87 -11.16 60.23
CA GLU A 503 20.26 -10.55 58.97
C GLU A 503 19.09 -9.80 58.33
N ALA A 504 17.89 -10.39 58.34
CA ALA A 504 16.67 -9.73 57.88
C ALA A 504 16.42 -8.41 58.63
N ASP A 505 16.44 -8.43 59.96
CA ASP A 505 16.24 -7.23 60.79
C ASP A 505 17.32 -6.18 60.53
N SER A 506 18.56 -6.60 60.31
CA SER A 506 19.66 -5.67 59.99
C SER A 506 19.46 -4.98 58.63
N LEU A 507 19.00 -5.72 57.62
CA LEU A 507 18.69 -5.17 56.30
C LEU A 507 17.49 -4.23 56.35
N LYS A 508 16.42 -4.59 57.07
CA LYS A 508 15.25 -3.71 57.23
C LYS A 508 15.59 -2.37 57.84
N VAL A 509 16.46 -2.35 58.85
CA VAL A 509 16.95 -1.11 59.45
C VAL A 509 17.73 -0.28 58.43
N LEU A 510 18.53 -0.91 57.58
CA LEU A 510 19.26 -0.21 56.51
C LEU A 510 18.31 0.34 55.44
N ILE A 511 17.34 -0.47 54.99
CA ILE A 511 16.32 -0.07 54.01
C ILE A 511 15.53 1.13 54.53
N ALA A 512 15.06 1.08 55.77
CA ALA A 512 14.31 2.18 56.37
C ALA A 512 15.12 3.48 56.51
N ASP A 513 16.45 3.42 56.64
CA ASP A 513 17.33 4.58 56.82
C ASP A 513 17.77 5.19 55.48
N GLU A 514 18.12 4.36 54.48
CA GLU A 514 18.69 4.80 53.20
C GLU A 514 17.65 4.82 52.05
N TYR A 515 16.60 3.99 52.12
CA TYR A 515 15.63 3.77 51.03
C TYR A 515 14.18 3.67 51.57
N PRO A 516 13.60 4.77 52.07
CA PRO A 516 12.33 4.75 52.81
C PRO A 516 11.10 4.28 52.00
N TYR A 517 11.16 4.30 50.67
CA TYR A 517 10.07 3.85 49.78
C TYR A 517 10.31 2.48 49.13
N ALA A 518 11.44 1.82 49.43
CA ALA A 518 11.87 0.61 48.73
C ALA A 518 10.84 -0.54 48.74
N TRP A 519 10.06 -0.67 49.81
CA TRP A 519 9.01 -1.68 49.90
C TRP A 519 7.83 -1.37 48.97
N VAL A 520 7.48 -0.09 48.79
CA VAL A 520 6.44 0.34 47.85
C VAL A 520 6.94 0.15 46.42
N ASP A 521 8.18 0.54 46.13
CA ASP A 521 8.82 0.34 44.84
C ASP A 521 8.84 -1.16 44.46
N LEU A 522 9.22 -2.02 45.42
CA LEU A 522 9.18 -3.47 45.21
C LEU A 522 7.76 -3.95 44.93
N ALA A 523 6.75 -3.47 45.66
CA ALA A 523 5.36 -3.85 45.43
C ALA A 523 4.88 -3.46 44.02
N TRP A 524 5.24 -2.26 43.54
CA TRP A 524 4.98 -1.83 42.17
C TRP A 524 5.57 -2.78 41.13
N THR A 525 6.76 -3.33 41.36
CA THR A 525 7.36 -4.29 40.42
C THR A 525 6.58 -5.60 40.27
N TYR A 526 5.71 -5.93 41.23
CA TYR A 526 4.85 -7.12 41.20
C TYR A 526 3.41 -6.84 40.77
N SER A 527 2.98 -5.58 40.68
CA SER A 527 1.57 -5.18 40.44
C SER A 527 0.95 -5.93 39.25
N LEU A 528 1.58 -5.85 38.07
CA LEU A 528 1.10 -6.51 36.85
C LEU A 528 1.30 -8.02 36.86
N ALA A 529 2.44 -8.49 37.36
CA ALA A 529 2.85 -9.88 37.21
C ALA A 529 2.31 -10.81 38.29
N ASN A 530 2.03 -10.29 39.48
CA ASN A 530 1.48 -11.02 40.61
C ASN A 530 0.81 -10.03 41.61
N PRO A 531 -0.45 -9.63 41.34
CA PRO A 531 -1.19 -8.67 42.17
C PRO A 531 -1.29 -9.09 43.64
N GLU A 532 -1.40 -10.39 43.92
CA GLU A 532 -1.47 -10.93 45.28
C GLU A 532 -0.17 -10.69 46.07
N ILE A 533 1.00 -10.94 45.47
CA ILE A 533 2.29 -10.64 46.11
C ILE A 533 2.46 -9.12 46.27
N SER A 534 2.07 -8.35 45.25
CA SER A 534 2.11 -6.89 45.31
C SER A 534 1.30 -6.35 46.50
N PHE A 535 0.07 -6.82 46.70
CA PHE A 535 -0.77 -6.44 47.83
C PHE A 535 -0.15 -6.81 49.19
N GLN A 536 0.46 -7.99 49.30
CA GLN A 536 1.17 -8.40 50.53
C GLN A 536 2.38 -7.51 50.83
N LEU A 537 3.10 -7.09 49.80
CA LEU A 537 4.23 -6.16 49.92
C LEU A 537 3.78 -4.75 50.28
N ALA A 538 2.65 -4.29 49.76
CA ALA A 538 2.03 -3.02 50.14
C ALA A 538 1.75 -3.00 51.65
N GLY A 539 1.09 -4.03 52.18
CA GLY A 539 0.86 -4.15 53.63
C GLY A 539 2.16 -4.24 54.46
N LYS A 540 3.23 -4.81 53.90
CA LYS A 540 4.56 -4.80 54.53
C LYS A 540 5.14 -3.38 54.56
N ALA A 541 5.04 -2.65 53.46
CA ALA A 541 5.50 -1.27 53.34
C ALA A 541 4.85 -0.38 54.42
N GLU A 542 3.55 -0.52 54.67
CA GLU A 542 2.84 0.21 55.73
C GLU A 542 3.38 -0.10 57.13
N SER A 543 3.79 -1.35 57.37
CA SER A 543 4.26 -1.80 58.68
C SER A 543 5.72 -1.48 58.98
N GLU A 544 6.55 -1.34 57.93
CA GLU A 544 8.00 -1.22 58.05
C GLU A 544 8.55 0.17 57.68
N SER A 545 7.76 0.99 56.98
CA SER A 545 8.15 2.33 56.55
C SER A 545 7.60 3.40 57.50
N GLY A 546 8.31 4.53 57.61
CA GLY A 546 7.85 5.65 58.44
C GLY A 546 6.63 6.32 57.81
N THR A 547 5.44 6.12 58.38
CA THR A 547 4.17 6.64 57.86
C THR A 547 3.96 8.15 58.04
N ASP A 548 4.99 8.89 58.42
CA ASP A 548 4.92 10.33 58.72
C ASP A 548 5.25 11.20 57.48
N ASP A 549 5.38 10.59 56.30
CA ASP A 549 5.61 11.27 55.03
C ASP A 549 4.44 11.08 54.06
N HIS A 550 3.92 12.19 53.54
CA HIS A 550 2.84 12.18 52.58
C HIS A 550 3.20 11.57 51.22
N GLU A 551 4.45 11.68 50.76
CA GLU A 551 4.88 11.09 49.46
C GLU A 551 4.75 9.57 49.48
N PHE A 552 5.11 8.93 50.60
CA PHE A 552 4.90 7.49 50.81
C PHE A 552 3.43 7.11 50.61
N TRP A 553 2.51 7.85 51.21
CA TRP A 553 1.09 7.56 51.12
C TRP A 553 0.50 7.82 49.75
N LEU A 554 1.03 8.78 48.98
CA LEU A 554 0.64 8.96 47.57
C LEU A 554 1.09 7.79 46.70
N LEU A 555 2.32 7.30 46.90
CA LEU A 555 2.82 6.11 46.19
C LEU A 555 2.00 4.85 46.53
N MET A 556 1.60 4.69 47.79
CA MET A 556 0.70 3.62 48.23
C MET A 556 -0.69 3.76 47.63
N ALA A 557 -1.24 4.97 47.55
CA ALA A 557 -2.55 5.21 46.98
C ALA A 557 -2.59 4.83 45.49
N GLY A 558 -1.58 5.23 44.71
CA GLY A 558 -1.45 4.83 43.31
C GLY A 558 -1.29 3.31 43.16
N LEU A 559 -0.51 2.67 44.03
CA LEU A 559 -0.33 1.21 44.00
C LEU A 559 -1.64 0.47 44.25
N TYR A 560 -2.41 0.88 45.26
CA TYR A 560 -3.70 0.27 45.56
C TYR A 560 -4.73 0.54 44.46
N ALA A 561 -4.68 1.71 43.81
CA ALA A 561 -5.50 2.00 42.64
C ALA A 561 -5.19 1.04 41.48
N GLU A 562 -3.91 0.81 41.16
CA GLU A 562 -3.49 -0.16 40.13
C GLU A 562 -3.95 -1.59 40.44
N LEU A 563 -3.96 -1.97 41.73
CA LEU A 563 -4.44 -3.29 42.17
C LEU A 563 -5.97 -3.42 42.18
N GLY A 564 -6.71 -2.32 41.93
CA GLY A 564 -8.17 -2.27 42.01
C GLY A 564 -8.71 -2.28 43.45
N GLU A 565 -7.88 -1.97 44.44
CA GLU A 565 -8.22 -1.96 45.87
C GLU A 565 -8.62 -0.53 46.29
N HIS A 566 -9.83 -0.11 45.88
CA HIS A 566 -10.30 1.28 46.00
C HIS A 566 -10.41 1.78 47.45
N ASP A 567 -10.76 0.91 48.41
CA ASP A 567 -10.92 1.29 49.82
C ASP A 567 -9.54 1.65 50.44
N GLU A 568 -8.51 0.87 50.13
CA GLU A 568 -7.12 1.06 50.55
C GLU A 568 -6.49 2.29 49.87
N ALA A 569 -6.78 2.50 48.58
CA ALA A 569 -6.35 3.70 47.85
C ALA A 569 -6.92 4.98 48.50
N ALA A 570 -8.23 5.01 48.77
CA ALA A 570 -8.87 6.13 49.43
C ALA A 570 -8.33 6.38 50.85
N GLY A 571 -8.07 5.30 51.62
CA GLY A 571 -7.44 5.40 52.94
C GLY A 571 -6.03 5.98 52.90
N SER A 572 -5.26 5.63 51.87
CA SER A 572 -3.90 6.15 51.66
C SER A 572 -3.90 7.64 51.30
N PHE A 573 -4.79 8.07 50.42
CA PHE A 573 -4.97 9.50 50.14
C PHE A 573 -5.43 10.30 51.37
N GLU A 574 -6.33 9.74 52.19
CA GLU A 574 -6.74 10.37 53.46
C GLU A 574 -5.53 10.54 54.39
N ALA A 575 -4.70 9.51 54.54
CA ALA A 575 -3.47 9.59 55.34
C ALA A 575 -2.50 10.68 54.83
N ALA A 576 -2.27 10.74 53.51
CA ALA A 576 -1.45 11.78 52.88
C ALA A 576 -1.98 13.19 53.19
N SER A 577 -3.30 13.38 53.09
CA SER A 577 -3.97 14.68 53.35
C SER A 577 -3.89 15.12 54.82
N VAL A 578 -3.83 14.19 55.77
CA VAL A 578 -3.67 14.49 57.20
C VAL A 578 -2.24 14.94 57.51
N ILE A 579 -1.24 14.36 56.83
CA ILE A 579 0.18 14.66 57.04
C ILE A 579 0.55 16.00 56.40
N ALA A 580 0.13 16.21 55.14
CA ALA A 580 0.46 17.39 54.37
C ALA A 580 -0.80 18.05 53.76
N PRO A 581 -1.69 18.63 54.60
CA PRO A 581 -2.93 19.24 54.12
C PRO A 581 -2.70 20.44 53.20
N ASP A 582 -1.55 21.11 53.34
CA ASP A 582 -1.15 22.26 52.52
C ASP A 582 -0.31 21.86 51.30
N SER A 583 -0.15 20.56 51.01
CA SER A 583 0.56 20.08 49.82
C SER A 583 -0.40 19.99 48.63
N ILE A 584 -0.06 20.66 47.54
CA ILE A 584 -0.88 20.65 46.33
C ILE A 584 -0.92 19.26 45.69
N ASP A 585 0.21 18.55 45.67
CA ASP A 585 0.38 17.27 44.98
C ASP A 585 -0.59 16.22 45.55
N VAL A 586 -0.86 16.26 46.86
CA VAL A 586 -1.82 15.35 47.51
C VAL A 586 -3.21 15.48 46.92
N TRP A 587 -3.67 16.72 46.74
CA TRP A 587 -5.02 16.98 46.26
C TRP A 587 -5.13 16.84 44.74
N LEU A 588 -4.05 17.06 44.00
CA LEU A 588 -4.00 16.78 42.57
C LEU A 588 -4.06 15.29 42.28
N GLU A 589 -3.18 14.49 42.88
CA GLU A 589 -3.15 13.04 42.64
C GLU A 589 -4.45 12.36 43.10
N TRP A 590 -5.04 12.83 44.20
CA TRP A 590 -6.34 12.34 44.63
C TRP A 590 -7.46 12.74 43.67
N GLY A 591 -7.38 13.92 43.08
CA GLY A 591 -8.31 14.37 42.04
C GLY A 591 -8.18 13.54 40.76
N ASN A 592 -6.95 13.26 40.33
CA ASN A 592 -6.65 12.42 39.16
C ASN A 592 -7.25 11.02 39.34
N TYR A 593 -7.05 10.41 40.52
CA TYR A 593 -7.62 9.11 40.85
C TYR A 593 -9.14 9.07 40.68
N PHE A 594 -9.87 10.02 41.27
CA PHE A 594 -11.34 10.04 41.11
C PHE A 594 -11.77 10.32 39.68
N PHE A 595 -10.99 11.11 38.93
CA PHE A 595 -11.28 11.38 37.53
C PHE A 595 -11.10 10.13 36.65
N GLU A 596 -10.09 9.30 36.92
CA GLU A 596 -9.88 8.01 36.25
C GLU A 596 -10.97 6.97 36.59
N GLU A 597 -11.54 7.05 37.79
CA GLU A 597 -12.67 6.22 38.25
C GLU A 597 -14.05 6.71 37.74
N ASP A 598 -14.08 7.68 36.82
CA ASP A 598 -15.30 8.35 36.32
C ASP A 598 -16.16 9.01 37.45
N ASP A 599 -15.56 9.38 38.58
CA ASP A 599 -16.21 10.09 39.70
C ASP A 599 -15.89 11.60 39.69
N ASP A 600 -16.45 12.27 38.69
CA ASP A 600 -16.19 13.68 38.38
C ASP A 600 -16.52 14.67 39.50
N GLU A 601 -17.55 14.40 40.31
CA GLU A 601 -17.96 15.29 41.42
C GLU A 601 -16.88 15.31 42.51
N GLU A 602 -16.40 14.13 42.87
CA GLU A 602 -15.40 13.93 43.91
C GLU A 602 -14.03 14.43 43.45
N ALA A 603 -13.69 14.22 42.17
CA ALA A 603 -12.51 14.79 41.52
C ALA A 603 -12.51 16.32 41.58
N ALA A 604 -13.63 16.96 41.21
CA ALA A 604 -13.78 18.41 41.27
C ALA A 604 -13.59 18.95 42.71
N ASP A 605 -14.07 18.24 43.72
CA ASP A 605 -13.86 18.61 45.12
C ASP A 605 -12.39 18.57 45.54
N ARG A 606 -11.62 17.57 45.09
CA ARG A 606 -10.16 17.50 45.38
C ARG A 606 -9.39 18.58 44.63
N TYR A 607 -9.66 18.77 43.35
CA TYR A 607 -9.01 19.85 42.59
C TYR A 607 -9.34 21.23 43.17
N ARG A 608 -10.53 21.44 43.74
CA ARG A 608 -10.88 22.68 44.44
C ARG A 608 -9.98 22.93 45.65
N GLN A 609 -9.64 21.90 46.42
CA GLN A 609 -8.64 22.02 47.50
C GLN A 609 -7.26 22.37 46.95
N ALA A 610 -6.84 21.73 45.84
CA ALA A 610 -5.55 22.02 45.20
C ALA A 610 -5.40 23.50 44.78
N VAL A 611 -6.43 24.08 44.14
CA VAL A 611 -6.39 25.49 43.70
C VAL A 611 -6.58 26.50 44.84
N GLU A 612 -7.15 26.09 45.97
CA GLU A 612 -7.18 26.90 47.20
C GLU A 612 -5.78 27.04 47.82
N ILE A 613 -4.96 26.00 47.70
CA ILE A 613 -3.57 25.98 48.16
C ILE A 613 -2.68 26.77 47.20
N ASP A 614 -2.75 26.48 45.90
CA ASP A 614 -2.03 27.21 44.86
C ASP A 614 -2.96 27.71 43.74
N SER A 615 -3.31 28.98 43.86
CA SER A 615 -4.15 29.68 42.88
C SER A 615 -3.51 29.86 41.49
N LEU A 616 -2.22 29.56 41.32
CA LEU A 616 -1.50 29.67 40.04
C LEU A 616 -1.22 28.30 39.40
N SER A 617 -1.72 27.20 39.97
CA SER A 617 -1.50 25.86 39.45
C SER A 617 -2.29 25.64 38.16
N PHE A 618 -1.57 25.39 37.06
CA PHE A 618 -2.18 25.02 35.78
C PHE A 618 -2.96 23.71 35.92
N SER A 619 -2.31 22.65 36.43
CA SER A 619 -2.91 21.30 36.56
C SER A 619 -4.14 21.31 37.49
N GLY A 620 -4.12 22.12 38.55
CA GLY A 620 -5.26 22.24 39.46
C GLY A 620 -6.47 22.89 38.79
N TRP A 621 -6.27 24.02 38.09
CA TRP A 621 -7.38 24.69 37.40
C TRP A 621 -7.87 23.92 36.18
N SER A 622 -6.95 23.28 35.44
CA SER A 622 -7.31 22.50 34.26
C SER A 622 -8.06 21.22 34.64
N GLY A 623 -7.57 20.46 35.62
CA GLY A 623 -8.26 19.29 36.18
C GLY A 623 -9.60 19.65 36.81
N LEU A 624 -9.69 20.76 37.55
CA LEU A 624 -10.97 21.27 38.07
C LEU A 624 -11.95 21.60 36.94
N GLY A 625 -11.47 22.23 35.87
CA GLY A 625 -12.29 22.57 34.70
C GLY A 625 -12.85 21.34 34.00
N GLU A 626 -12.03 20.31 33.82
CA GLU A 626 -12.44 19.04 33.21
C GLU A 626 -13.46 18.29 34.07
N ALA A 627 -13.16 18.09 35.36
CA ALA A 627 -14.08 17.43 36.28
C ALA A 627 -15.43 18.18 36.41
N LEU A 628 -15.42 19.51 36.44
CA LEU A 628 -16.65 20.31 36.44
C LEU A 628 -17.40 20.23 35.09
N LEU A 629 -16.69 20.08 33.98
CA LEU A 629 -17.30 19.93 32.66
C LEU A 629 -18.06 18.60 32.56
N PHE A 630 -17.43 17.49 32.96
CA PHE A 630 -18.01 16.15 32.87
C PHE A 630 -19.08 15.88 33.93
N SER A 631 -18.96 16.47 35.13
CA SER A 631 -20.05 16.51 36.13
C SER A 631 -21.23 17.44 35.75
N GLY A 632 -21.16 18.15 34.62
CA GLY A 632 -22.25 18.98 34.10
C GLY A 632 -22.35 20.40 34.68
N GLN A 633 -21.35 20.84 35.46
CA GLN A 633 -21.26 22.16 36.08
C GLN A 633 -20.59 23.19 35.15
N TYR A 634 -21.16 23.38 33.96
CA TYR A 634 -20.52 24.10 32.86
C TYR A 634 -20.12 25.55 33.14
N ASP A 635 -20.90 26.30 33.95
CA ASP A 635 -20.57 27.68 34.30
C ASP A 635 -19.30 27.78 35.16
N GLU A 636 -19.14 26.86 36.11
CA GLU A 636 -17.96 26.81 36.97
C GLU A 636 -16.75 26.25 36.21
N ALA A 637 -16.96 25.27 35.33
CA ALA A 637 -15.94 24.75 34.43
C ALA A 637 -15.31 25.85 33.57
N LEU A 638 -16.14 26.71 32.96
CA LEU A 638 -15.66 27.84 32.16
C LEU A 638 -14.79 28.81 32.98
N VAL A 639 -15.19 29.10 34.22
CA VAL A 639 -14.39 29.95 35.13
C VAL A 639 -13.04 29.29 35.46
N ALA A 640 -13.03 27.97 35.68
CA ALA A 640 -11.80 27.23 35.93
C ALA A 640 -10.88 27.25 34.70
N PHE A 641 -11.40 27.00 33.50
CA PHE A 641 -10.64 27.09 32.26
C PHE A 641 -10.11 28.51 31.96
N GLU A 642 -10.89 29.55 32.26
CA GLU A 642 -10.41 30.94 32.17
C GLU A 642 -9.19 31.18 33.08
N ARG A 643 -9.18 30.60 34.30
CA ARG A 643 -8.01 30.64 35.19
C ARG A 643 -6.83 29.86 34.65
N THR A 644 -7.06 28.70 34.03
CA THR A 644 -6.02 27.95 33.32
C THR A 644 -5.37 28.80 32.23
N LEU A 645 -6.16 29.53 31.45
CA LEU A 645 -5.67 30.41 30.37
C LEU A 645 -4.97 31.70 30.87
N GLU A 646 -5.22 32.13 32.11
CA GLU A 646 -4.42 33.20 32.74
C GLU A 646 -2.98 32.75 33.01
N VAL A 647 -2.76 31.44 33.19
CA VAL A 647 -1.43 30.84 33.39
C VAL A 647 -0.78 30.50 32.06
N ASP A 648 -1.48 29.79 31.17
CA ASP A 648 -1.03 29.49 29.81
C ASP A 648 -2.10 29.83 28.75
N SER A 649 -1.87 30.97 28.08
CA SER A 649 -2.78 31.48 27.05
C SER A 649 -2.75 30.74 25.71
N LEU A 650 -1.80 29.81 25.51
CA LEU A 650 -1.59 29.10 24.24
C LEU A 650 -2.04 27.64 24.28
N SER A 651 -2.93 27.27 25.21
CA SER A 651 -3.46 25.91 25.29
C SER A 651 -4.67 25.68 24.38
N ALA A 652 -4.45 25.05 23.22
CA ALA A 652 -5.51 24.76 22.23
C ALA A 652 -6.60 23.84 22.79
N TRP A 653 -6.22 22.84 23.59
CA TRP A 653 -7.18 21.87 24.16
C TRP A 653 -8.11 22.51 25.19
N VAL A 654 -7.61 23.46 26.01
CA VAL A 654 -8.45 24.21 26.97
C VAL A 654 -9.51 25.04 26.23
N TYR A 655 -9.14 25.72 25.13
CA TYR A 655 -10.11 26.42 24.29
C TYR A 655 -11.14 25.47 23.67
N ALA A 656 -10.74 24.27 23.25
CA ALA A 656 -11.68 23.27 22.76
C ALA A 656 -12.65 22.79 23.86
N TYR A 657 -12.17 22.60 25.09
CA TYR A 657 -13.01 22.16 26.21
C TYR A 657 -13.94 23.28 26.72
N MET A 658 -13.50 24.54 26.68
CA MET A 658 -14.40 25.69 26.82
C MET A 658 -15.47 25.71 25.72
N GLY A 659 -15.09 25.41 24.48
CA GLY A 659 -16.02 25.23 23.38
C GLY A 659 -17.07 24.17 23.66
N LEU A 660 -16.65 23.02 24.21
CA LEU A 660 -17.54 21.93 24.60
C LEU A 660 -18.48 22.36 25.74
N ALA A 661 -17.98 23.04 26.76
CA ALA A 661 -18.78 23.57 27.85
C ALA A 661 -19.86 24.54 27.36
N HIS A 662 -19.51 25.46 26.45
CA HIS A 662 -20.47 26.36 25.80
C HIS A 662 -21.50 25.60 24.95
N GLN A 663 -21.05 24.58 24.21
CA GLN A 663 -21.93 23.74 23.38
C GLN A 663 -22.95 22.98 24.23
N LEU A 664 -22.53 22.36 25.34
CA LEU A 664 -23.40 21.63 26.26
C LEU A 664 -24.39 22.53 26.99
N LYS A 665 -24.03 23.81 27.22
CA LYS A 665 -24.96 24.86 27.69
C LYS A 665 -25.97 25.31 26.63
N GLY A 666 -25.80 24.90 25.37
CA GLY A 666 -26.60 25.36 24.23
C GLY A 666 -26.22 26.75 23.73
N ASP A 667 -25.03 27.25 24.06
CA ASP A 667 -24.46 28.51 23.58
C ASP A 667 -23.52 28.25 22.39
N SER A 668 -24.13 27.97 21.24
CA SER A 668 -23.41 27.62 20.01
C SER A 668 -22.47 28.73 19.50
N ASP A 669 -22.79 30.00 19.75
CA ASP A 669 -21.99 31.12 19.27
C ASP A 669 -20.65 31.18 20.03
N SER A 670 -20.70 31.17 21.37
CA SER A 670 -19.48 31.14 22.20
C SER A 670 -18.67 29.84 22.04
N ALA A 671 -19.36 28.73 21.75
CA ALA A 671 -18.71 27.46 21.45
C ALA A 671 -17.85 27.54 20.18
N MET A 672 -18.42 28.08 19.10
CA MET A 672 -17.72 28.30 17.83
C MET A 672 -16.51 29.22 17.99
N ASP A 673 -16.68 30.33 18.71
CA ASP A 673 -15.57 31.25 18.98
C ASP A 673 -14.41 30.55 19.69
N SER A 674 -14.70 29.72 20.69
CA SER A 674 -13.70 28.96 21.44
C SER A 674 -12.99 27.92 20.57
N TYR A 675 -13.73 27.18 19.74
CA TYR A 675 -13.12 26.22 18.81
C TYR A 675 -12.24 26.90 17.75
N PHE A 676 -12.63 28.07 17.24
CA PHE A 676 -11.79 28.83 16.33
C PHE A 676 -10.52 29.36 17.01
N GLN A 677 -10.57 29.72 18.29
CA GLN A 677 -9.35 30.05 19.04
C GLN A 677 -8.42 28.84 19.13
N ALA A 678 -8.96 27.64 19.39
CA ALA A 678 -8.16 26.40 19.38
C ALA A 678 -7.46 26.18 18.03
N LEU A 679 -8.16 26.36 16.90
CA LEU A 679 -7.58 26.26 15.56
C LEU A 679 -6.61 27.39 15.19
N THR A 680 -6.76 28.56 15.81
CA THR A 680 -5.81 29.67 15.63
C THR A 680 -4.47 29.35 16.27
N ILE A 681 -4.49 28.65 17.40
CA ILE A 681 -3.28 28.20 18.12
C ILE A 681 -2.68 26.97 17.45
N SER A 682 -3.50 25.99 17.11
CA SER A 682 -3.12 24.73 16.47
C SER A 682 -3.96 24.46 15.23
N PRO A 683 -3.54 24.94 14.04
CA PRO A 683 -4.20 24.60 12.78
C PRO A 683 -4.21 23.08 12.55
N GLY A 684 -5.35 22.52 12.13
CA GLY A 684 -5.51 21.07 11.96
C GLY A 684 -5.84 20.31 13.26
N TYR A 685 -6.25 21.01 14.33
CA TYR A 685 -6.67 20.33 15.57
C TYR A 685 -8.04 19.64 15.38
N ASP A 686 -8.00 18.36 15.03
CA ASP A 686 -9.15 17.53 14.61
C ASP A 686 -10.37 17.62 15.54
N TYR A 687 -10.14 17.67 16.85
CA TYR A 687 -11.22 17.75 17.83
C TYR A 687 -12.05 19.03 17.65
N ALA A 688 -11.39 20.18 17.49
CA ALA A 688 -12.06 21.46 17.29
C ALA A 688 -12.74 21.53 15.91
N GLU A 689 -12.12 21.00 14.86
CA GLU A 689 -12.74 20.94 13.53
C GLU A 689 -14.02 20.10 13.51
N SER A 690 -13.98 18.93 14.16
CA SER A 690 -15.13 18.03 14.29
C SER A 690 -16.29 18.70 15.04
N LYS A 691 -15.99 19.41 16.14
CA LYS A 691 -17.02 20.09 16.93
C LYS A 691 -17.59 21.33 16.23
N ILE A 692 -16.76 22.11 15.52
CA ILE A 692 -17.25 23.21 14.67
C ILE A 692 -18.26 22.68 13.66
N ARG A 693 -17.91 21.59 12.96
CA ARG A 693 -18.82 20.95 12.00
C ARG A 693 -20.12 20.51 12.66
N SER A 694 -20.06 19.95 13.88
CA SER A 694 -21.25 19.58 14.67
C SER A 694 -22.17 20.74 15.07
N ILE A 695 -21.64 21.95 15.20
CA ILE A 695 -22.43 23.13 15.57
C ILE A 695 -23.00 23.81 14.31
N THR A 696 -22.22 23.84 13.23
CA THR A 696 -22.61 24.51 11.99
C THR A 696 -23.59 23.71 11.14
N ASP A 697 -23.62 22.39 11.28
CA ASP A 697 -24.50 21.46 10.56
C ASP A 697 -25.45 20.78 11.55
N ARG A 698 -26.74 21.13 11.52
CA ARG A 698 -27.76 20.59 12.46
C ARG A 698 -28.15 19.14 12.17
N GLY A 699 -27.71 18.58 11.05
CA GLY A 699 -27.80 17.16 10.70
C GLY A 699 -26.54 16.36 11.04
N PHE A 700 -25.46 17.03 11.47
CA PHE A 700 -24.20 16.38 11.81
C PHE A 700 -24.28 15.70 13.18
N ASP A 701 -24.48 14.39 13.15
CA ASP A 701 -24.22 13.52 14.29
C ASP A 701 -22.84 12.87 14.09
N PRO A 702 -21.84 13.21 14.93
CA PRO A 702 -20.47 12.71 14.80
C PRO A 702 -20.36 11.19 15.00
N GLN A 703 -21.40 10.52 15.53
CA GLN A 703 -21.47 9.06 15.60
C GLN A 703 -22.25 8.44 14.43
N ARG A 704 -23.29 9.11 13.91
CA ARG A 704 -24.05 8.64 12.72
C ARG A 704 -23.29 8.73 11.41
N ASN A 705 -22.42 9.73 11.25
CA ASN A 705 -21.73 9.99 9.98
C ASN A 705 -20.25 9.58 9.97
N ARG A 706 -19.79 8.79 10.95
CA ARG A 706 -18.40 8.32 11.01
C ARG A 706 -18.17 6.82 11.18
N ARG A 707 -19.16 5.94 10.93
CA ARG A 707 -18.88 4.52 10.70
C ARG A 707 -19.72 3.96 9.56
N ASP A 708 -19.10 3.12 8.74
CA ASP A 708 -19.60 2.55 7.48
C ASP A 708 -21.04 2.01 7.54
N ALA A 709 -22.03 2.84 7.21
CA ALA A 709 -23.40 2.38 7.03
C ALA A 709 -23.55 1.69 5.67
N ARG A 710 -23.64 0.37 5.70
CA ARG A 710 -23.97 -0.43 4.50
C ARG A 710 -25.48 -0.44 4.36
N ARG A 711 -25.98 0.32 3.39
CA ARG A 711 -27.42 0.35 3.07
C ARG A 711 -27.79 -0.66 2.00
N PHE A 712 -28.81 -1.46 2.30
CA PHE A 712 -29.45 -2.40 1.39
C PHE A 712 -30.92 -2.01 1.21
N ASN A 713 -31.32 -1.67 -0.01
CA ASN A 713 -32.71 -1.33 -0.32
C ASN A 713 -33.31 -2.38 -1.26
N ALA A 714 -34.50 -2.87 -0.93
CA ALA A 714 -35.29 -3.75 -1.78
C ALA A 714 -36.66 -3.11 -2.06
N VAL A 715 -36.97 -2.91 -3.34
CA VAL A 715 -38.20 -2.22 -3.78
C VAL A 715 -39.02 -3.17 -4.66
N LEU A 716 -40.32 -3.26 -4.38
CA LEU A 716 -41.32 -3.93 -5.21
C LEU A 716 -42.41 -2.91 -5.58
N TYR A 717 -42.57 -2.68 -6.88
CA TYR A 717 -43.61 -1.81 -7.42
C TYR A 717 -44.55 -2.60 -8.34
N VAL A 718 -45.86 -2.42 -8.16
CA VAL A 718 -46.90 -3.10 -8.94
C VAL A 718 -47.87 -2.06 -9.49
N ASP A 719 -48.04 -2.05 -10.81
CA ASP A 719 -49.01 -1.19 -11.51
C ASP A 719 -49.90 -2.04 -12.41
N THR A 720 -51.20 -2.05 -12.14
CA THR A 720 -52.17 -2.86 -12.88
C THR A 720 -53.29 -1.99 -13.42
N ARG A 721 -53.64 -2.21 -14.69
CA ARG A 721 -54.73 -1.53 -15.37
C ARG A 721 -55.76 -2.55 -15.79
N VAL A 722 -56.96 -2.37 -15.25
CA VAL A 722 -58.10 -3.25 -15.49
C VAL A 722 -59.22 -2.43 -16.11
N ASP A 723 -59.60 -2.79 -17.32
CA ASP A 723 -60.76 -2.22 -17.99
C ASP A 723 -62.00 -3.04 -17.71
N ASN A 724 -63.07 -2.36 -17.28
CA ASN A 724 -64.36 -2.98 -17.08
C ASN A 724 -65.29 -2.61 -18.23
N GLY A 725 -65.33 -3.47 -19.26
CA GLY A 725 -66.34 -3.44 -20.32
C GLY A 725 -66.30 -2.23 -21.26
N ASN A 726 -65.11 -1.73 -21.63
CA ASN A 726 -64.91 -0.63 -22.58
C ASN A 726 -65.53 0.74 -22.17
N ILE A 727 -65.84 0.93 -20.88
CA ILE A 727 -66.48 2.16 -20.37
C ILE A 727 -65.68 2.81 -19.22
N ARG A 728 -64.98 1.99 -18.42
CA ARG A 728 -64.30 2.46 -17.21
C ARG A 728 -62.96 1.78 -17.04
N GLU A 729 -61.93 2.60 -16.94
CA GLU A 729 -60.57 2.19 -16.68
C GLU A 729 -60.27 2.39 -15.19
N ARG A 730 -59.69 1.36 -14.58
CA ARG A 730 -59.15 1.45 -13.23
C ARG A 730 -57.66 1.11 -13.27
N ARG A 731 -56.85 2.04 -12.80
CA ARG A 731 -55.42 1.84 -12.55
C ARG A 731 -55.20 1.70 -11.05
N TYR A 732 -54.65 0.57 -10.65
CA TYR A 732 -54.18 0.31 -9.30
C TYR A 732 -52.66 0.27 -9.34
N SER A 733 -52.01 1.23 -8.69
CA SER A 733 -50.55 1.24 -8.58
C SER A 733 -50.15 1.28 -7.11
N GLY A 734 -49.10 0.57 -6.74
CA GLY A 734 -48.58 0.61 -5.38
C GLY A 734 -47.17 0.07 -5.29
N GLY A 735 -46.41 0.59 -4.34
CA GLY A 735 -45.03 0.24 -4.06
C GLY A 735 -44.85 -0.16 -2.61
N LEU A 736 -43.90 -1.07 -2.38
CA LEU A 736 -43.33 -1.39 -1.08
C LEU A 736 -41.82 -1.26 -1.22
N GLU A 737 -41.23 -0.41 -0.40
CA GLU A 737 -39.78 -0.28 -0.25
C GLU A 737 -39.39 -0.72 1.16
N ILE A 738 -38.37 -1.55 1.25
CA ILE A 738 -37.77 -1.98 2.50
C ILE A 738 -36.29 -1.61 2.44
N SER A 739 -35.85 -0.72 3.31
CA SER A 739 -34.45 -0.37 3.49
C SER A 739 -33.93 -0.99 4.77
N PHE A 740 -32.74 -1.57 4.69
CA PHE A 740 -31.97 -2.03 5.83
C PHE A 740 -30.69 -1.21 5.85
N GLU A 741 -30.41 -0.60 6.99
CA GLU A 741 -29.20 0.12 7.25
C GLU A 741 -28.49 -0.58 8.40
N TYR A 742 -27.22 -0.90 8.23
CA TYR A 742 -26.44 -1.52 9.29
C TYR A 742 -25.04 -0.95 9.29
N ASP A 743 -24.58 -0.57 10.48
CA ASP A 743 -23.26 -0.01 10.74
C ASP A 743 -22.68 -0.63 12.03
N ALA A 744 -21.55 -0.10 12.47
CA ALA A 744 -20.89 -0.55 13.70
C ALA A 744 -21.65 -0.15 14.99
N ALA A 745 -22.69 0.68 14.90
CA ALA A 745 -23.47 1.17 16.04
C ALA A 745 -24.87 0.50 16.14
N GLY A 746 -25.37 -0.16 15.09
CA GLY A 746 -26.64 -0.89 15.12
C GLY A 746 -27.20 -1.24 13.74
N SER A 747 -28.44 -1.74 13.71
CA SER A 747 -29.17 -1.99 12.45
C SER A 747 -30.57 -1.35 12.50
N GLU A 748 -30.88 -0.55 11.50
CA GLU A 748 -32.19 0.07 11.28
C GLU A 748 -32.91 -0.59 10.10
N VAL A 749 -34.24 -0.73 10.22
CA VAL A 749 -35.10 -1.22 9.13
C VAL A 749 -36.23 -0.23 8.91
N SER A 750 -36.24 0.42 7.76
CA SER A 750 -37.34 1.30 7.34
C SER A 750 -38.22 0.60 6.29
N ILE A 751 -39.53 0.74 6.43
CA ILE A 751 -40.52 0.18 5.49
C ILE A 751 -41.40 1.33 5.02
N GLU A 752 -41.37 1.61 3.72
CA GLU A 752 -42.21 2.62 3.07
C GLU A 752 -43.22 1.96 2.13
N THR A 753 -44.46 2.41 2.16
CA THR A 753 -45.53 1.89 1.29
C THR A 753 -46.25 3.02 0.58
N ASP A 754 -46.32 2.93 -0.74
CA ASP A 754 -47.06 3.85 -1.59
C ASP A 754 -48.25 3.14 -2.23
N TYR A 755 -49.40 3.81 -2.31
CA TYR A 755 -50.57 3.30 -3.02
C TYR A 755 -51.33 4.42 -3.73
N SER A 756 -51.68 4.19 -4.99
CA SER A 756 -52.54 5.07 -5.77
C SER A 756 -53.64 4.27 -6.49
N LEU A 757 -54.85 4.84 -6.46
CA LEU A 757 -56.00 4.37 -7.22
C LEU A 757 -56.46 5.50 -8.13
N ILE A 758 -56.29 5.32 -9.43
CA ILE A 758 -56.75 6.28 -10.44
C ILE A 758 -57.90 5.64 -11.21
N GLU A 759 -59.07 6.30 -11.17
CA GLU A 759 -60.25 5.87 -11.90
C GLU A 759 -60.58 6.88 -12.99
N THR A 760 -60.41 6.48 -14.25
CA THR A 760 -60.64 7.31 -15.42
C THR A 760 -61.85 6.79 -16.20
N SER A 761 -62.85 7.66 -16.42
CA SER A 761 -63.92 7.38 -17.38
C SER A 761 -63.49 7.91 -18.75
N ARG A 762 -63.14 7.01 -19.67
CA ARG A 762 -62.87 7.35 -21.07
C ARG A 762 -63.67 6.41 -21.96
N ASP A 763 -64.42 6.96 -22.91
CA ASP A 763 -65.12 6.18 -23.95
C ASP A 763 -64.09 5.80 -25.04
N TYR A 764 -63.44 4.65 -24.91
CA TYR A 764 -62.61 4.05 -25.97
C TYR A 764 -62.94 2.56 -26.09
N GLU A 765 -63.13 2.05 -27.32
CA GLU A 765 -63.19 0.61 -27.60
C GLU A 765 -61.78 0.02 -27.50
N SER A 766 -61.42 -0.56 -26.35
CA SER A 766 -60.12 -1.21 -26.20
C SER A 766 -60.18 -2.32 -25.15
N ASP A 767 -60.17 -3.59 -25.60
CA ASP A 767 -60.01 -4.76 -24.74
C ASP A 767 -58.51 -4.97 -24.40
N TYR A 768 -57.97 -4.24 -23.43
CA TYR A 768 -56.58 -4.44 -22.96
C TYR A 768 -56.52 -4.57 -21.43
N THR A 769 -55.69 -5.49 -20.95
CA THR A 769 -55.34 -5.62 -19.54
C THR A 769 -53.82 -5.55 -19.48
N ARG A 770 -53.30 -4.52 -18.82
CA ARG A 770 -51.85 -4.32 -18.63
C ARG A 770 -51.52 -4.54 -17.15
N ALA A 771 -50.40 -5.19 -16.90
CA ALA A 771 -49.86 -5.36 -15.56
C ALA A 771 -48.35 -5.18 -15.64
N ASN A 772 -47.80 -4.24 -14.90
CA ASN A 772 -46.37 -4.04 -14.72
C ASN A 772 -46.00 -4.43 -13.28
N ILE A 773 -44.98 -5.26 -13.13
CA ILE A 773 -44.36 -5.56 -11.84
C ILE A 773 -42.88 -5.24 -11.97
N THR A 774 -42.36 -4.37 -11.13
CA THR A 774 -40.94 -4.02 -11.10
C THR A 774 -40.37 -4.38 -9.73
N MET A 775 -39.22 -5.02 -9.74
CA MET A 775 -38.42 -5.31 -8.55
C MET A 775 -37.04 -4.70 -8.74
N SER A 776 -36.50 -4.08 -7.70
CA SER A 776 -35.11 -3.62 -7.68
C SER A 776 -34.47 -3.86 -6.32
N ILE A 777 -33.16 -4.11 -6.37
CA ILE A 777 -32.30 -4.25 -5.21
C ILE A 777 -31.12 -3.32 -5.42
N ASP A 778 -30.90 -2.42 -4.47
CA ASP A 778 -29.78 -1.50 -4.44
C ASP A 778 -28.90 -1.83 -3.24
N ARG A 779 -27.59 -1.87 -3.47
CA ARG A 779 -26.58 -2.04 -2.43
C ARG A 779 -25.54 -0.94 -2.55
N VAL A 780 -25.42 -0.15 -1.49
CA VAL A 780 -24.33 0.82 -1.34
C VAL A 780 -23.09 0.05 -0.91
N LEU A 781 -22.02 0.15 -1.69
CA LEU A 781 -20.73 -0.49 -1.40
C LEU A 781 -19.80 0.43 -0.62
N SER A 782 -19.90 1.74 -0.85
CA SER A 782 -19.19 2.80 -0.13
C SER A 782 -19.91 4.14 -0.29
N ASN A 783 -19.41 5.21 0.31
CA ASN A 783 -19.92 6.57 0.16
C ASN A 783 -20.04 7.05 -1.30
N HIS A 784 -19.30 6.39 -2.20
CA HIS A 784 -19.26 6.74 -3.61
C HIS A 784 -19.86 5.67 -4.52
N PHE A 785 -19.81 4.38 -4.18
CA PHE A 785 -20.20 3.32 -5.12
C PHE A 785 -21.52 2.64 -4.74
N THR A 786 -22.40 2.44 -5.73
CA THR A 786 -23.67 1.71 -5.56
C THR A 786 -23.87 0.71 -6.70
N ILE A 787 -24.38 -0.47 -6.39
CA ILE A 787 -24.81 -1.47 -7.37
C ILE A 787 -26.33 -1.59 -7.32
N ARG A 788 -26.95 -1.64 -8.50
CA ARG A 788 -28.40 -1.88 -8.66
C ARG A 788 -28.66 -3.06 -9.57
N ALA A 789 -29.52 -3.96 -9.12
CA ALA A 789 -30.10 -5.02 -9.94
C ALA A 789 -31.62 -4.81 -10.00
N SER A 790 -32.20 -4.79 -11.18
CA SER A 790 -33.65 -4.59 -11.34
C SER A 790 -34.23 -5.47 -12.44
N SER A 791 -35.50 -5.85 -12.27
CA SER A 791 -36.27 -6.58 -13.26
C SER A 791 -37.69 -6.03 -13.33
N SER A 792 -38.12 -5.63 -14.52
CA SER A 792 -39.46 -5.12 -14.81
C SER A 792 -40.20 -6.06 -15.76
N TRP A 793 -41.41 -6.46 -15.37
CA TRP A 793 -42.22 -7.48 -16.01
C TRP A 793 -43.50 -6.79 -16.48
N ASP A 794 -43.62 -6.51 -17.78
CA ASP A 794 -44.76 -5.81 -18.36
C ASP A 794 -45.63 -6.78 -19.18
N ARG A 795 -46.89 -6.90 -18.78
CA ARG A 795 -47.86 -7.74 -19.47
C ARG A 795 -48.41 -7.01 -20.70
N GLN A 796 -47.90 -7.34 -21.89
CA GLN A 796 -48.36 -6.76 -23.15
C GLN A 796 -49.63 -7.46 -23.68
N PRO A 797 -50.67 -6.72 -24.12
CA PRO A 797 -51.84 -7.31 -24.76
C PRO A 797 -51.51 -7.86 -26.16
N ARG A 798 -52.13 -8.99 -26.54
CA ARG A 798 -52.11 -9.55 -27.91
C ARG A 798 -50.74 -10.04 -28.45
N THR A 799 -49.74 -10.20 -27.59
CA THR A 799 -48.43 -10.80 -27.95
C THR A 799 -48.41 -12.32 -27.68
N VAL A 800 -47.53 -13.06 -28.36
CA VAL A 800 -47.36 -14.52 -28.17
C VAL A 800 -46.77 -14.85 -26.80
N ARG A 801 -45.94 -13.94 -26.24
CA ARG A 801 -45.51 -13.95 -24.84
C ARG A 801 -46.22 -12.81 -24.11
N PRO A 802 -47.20 -13.08 -23.25
CA PRO A 802 -47.99 -12.03 -22.62
C PRO A 802 -47.15 -11.17 -21.67
N TRP A 803 -45.91 -11.53 -21.32
CA TRP A 803 -45.00 -10.78 -20.45
C TRP A 803 -43.69 -10.45 -21.18
N GLN A 804 -43.35 -9.17 -21.21
CA GLN A 804 -42.03 -8.65 -21.53
C GLN A 804 -41.25 -8.54 -20.22
N ILE A 805 -40.05 -9.10 -20.17
CA ILE A 805 -39.18 -9.04 -18.99
C ILE A 805 -37.93 -8.26 -19.38
N SER A 806 -37.65 -7.19 -18.65
CA SER A 806 -36.47 -6.34 -18.80
C SER A 806 -35.69 -6.37 -17.51
N SER A 807 -34.53 -7.03 -17.50
CA SER A 807 -33.65 -7.08 -16.34
C SER A 807 -32.37 -6.31 -16.62
N TYR A 808 -31.88 -5.53 -15.66
CA TYR A 808 -30.61 -4.82 -15.79
C TYR A 808 -29.81 -4.86 -14.49
N PHE A 809 -28.50 -4.76 -14.67
CA PHE A 809 -27.51 -4.66 -13.61
C PHE A 809 -26.62 -3.45 -13.91
N SER A 810 -26.52 -2.53 -12.96
CA SER A 810 -25.81 -1.26 -13.14
C SER A 810 -24.94 -0.91 -11.94
N PHE A 811 -23.82 -0.26 -12.24
CA PHE A 811 -22.91 0.36 -11.28
C PHE A 811 -23.11 1.87 -11.35
N ALA A 812 -23.13 2.52 -10.19
CA ALA A 812 -23.23 3.97 -10.05
C ALA A 812 -22.12 4.50 -9.16
N TYR A 813 -21.62 5.69 -9.50
CA TYR A 813 -20.63 6.43 -8.72
C TYR A 813 -21.19 7.80 -8.36
N LYS A 814 -21.40 8.07 -7.06
CA LYS A 814 -21.81 9.35 -6.50
C LYS A 814 -20.57 10.16 -6.12
N LYS A 815 -20.50 11.41 -6.57
CA LYS A 815 -19.48 12.37 -6.15
C LYS A 815 -20.12 13.72 -5.85
N TRP A 816 -19.86 14.22 -4.65
CA TRP A 816 -20.12 15.62 -4.30
C TRP A 816 -19.09 16.50 -5.01
N LEU A 817 -19.57 17.55 -5.67
CA LEU A 817 -18.72 18.56 -6.30
C LEU A 817 -18.59 19.81 -5.41
N ASN A 818 -19.50 19.97 -4.46
CA ASN A 818 -19.47 20.91 -3.33
C ASN A 818 -20.58 20.51 -2.34
N ASP A 819 -20.80 21.32 -1.30
CA ASP A 819 -21.72 21.03 -0.19
C ASP A 819 -23.21 20.90 -0.58
N TRP A 820 -23.61 21.32 -1.78
CA TRP A 820 -25.02 21.33 -2.20
C TRP A 820 -25.27 20.68 -3.57
N PHE A 821 -24.24 20.11 -4.18
CA PHE A 821 -24.30 19.55 -5.53
C PHE A 821 -23.54 18.23 -5.60
N TRP A 822 -24.25 17.17 -5.96
CA TRP A 822 -23.63 15.90 -6.33
C TRP A 822 -24.11 15.37 -7.68
N VAL A 823 -23.22 14.60 -8.30
CA VAL A 823 -23.45 13.91 -9.57
C VAL A 823 -23.35 12.41 -9.31
N SER A 824 -24.27 11.64 -9.87
CA SER A 824 -24.20 10.18 -9.87
C SER A 824 -24.39 9.61 -11.27
N PRO A 825 -23.32 9.53 -12.10
CA PRO A 825 -23.35 8.67 -13.27
C PRO A 825 -23.55 7.20 -12.88
N SER A 826 -24.27 6.48 -13.73
CA SER A 826 -24.41 5.03 -13.65
C SER A 826 -24.39 4.39 -15.03
N MET A 827 -23.82 3.20 -15.14
CA MET A 827 -23.83 2.43 -16.36
C MET A 827 -24.06 0.96 -16.05
N GLY A 828 -24.75 0.27 -16.95
CA GLY A 828 -25.14 -1.12 -16.75
C GLY A 828 -25.43 -1.86 -18.03
N ILE A 829 -25.55 -3.17 -17.88
CA ILE A 829 -25.98 -4.08 -18.94
C ILE A 829 -27.33 -4.67 -18.56
N GLY A 830 -28.19 -4.87 -19.55
CA GLY A 830 -29.50 -5.47 -19.34
C GLY A 830 -29.88 -6.44 -20.44
N GLN A 831 -30.88 -7.26 -20.16
CA GLN A 831 -31.49 -8.16 -21.11
C GLN A 831 -32.98 -7.87 -21.18
N VAL A 832 -33.47 -7.61 -22.39
CA VAL A 832 -34.90 -7.43 -22.66
C VAL A 832 -35.39 -8.59 -23.49
N ASN A 833 -36.34 -9.33 -22.94
CA ASN A 833 -37.01 -10.42 -23.64
C ASN A 833 -38.33 -9.87 -24.22
N THR A 834 -38.31 -9.57 -25.53
CA THR A 834 -39.43 -9.41 -26.50
C THR A 834 -39.91 -8.01 -26.97
N HIS A 835 -40.48 -8.06 -28.20
CA HIS A 835 -40.79 -7.05 -29.22
C HIS A 835 -41.71 -5.88 -28.79
N TRP A 836 -41.36 -4.68 -29.26
CA TRP A 836 -42.23 -3.51 -29.35
C TRP A 836 -43.17 -3.68 -30.55
N ALA A 837 -44.48 -3.65 -30.32
CA ALA A 837 -45.47 -3.95 -31.37
C ALA A 837 -45.49 -2.90 -32.49
N SER A 838 -44.71 -3.10 -33.56
CA SER A 838 -44.91 -2.44 -34.85
C SER A 838 -44.99 -3.45 -35.99
N GLY A 839 -46.00 -4.30 -35.95
CA GLY A 839 -46.69 -4.77 -37.15
C GLY A 839 -46.02 -5.76 -38.12
N LEU A 840 -44.78 -6.25 -37.91
CA LEU A 840 -44.15 -7.18 -38.84
C LEU A 840 -43.39 -8.32 -38.13
N GLU A 841 -43.91 -9.55 -38.29
CA GLU A 841 -43.35 -10.90 -38.04
C GLU A 841 -42.75 -11.27 -36.67
N ASN A 842 -43.18 -12.42 -36.13
CA ASN A 842 -42.81 -12.97 -34.82
C ASN A 842 -41.39 -13.57 -34.83
N GLU A 843 -40.36 -12.81 -34.45
CA GLU A 843 -39.04 -13.35 -34.15
C GLU A 843 -38.62 -13.17 -32.68
N ARG A 844 -37.85 -14.14 -32.18
CA ARG A 844 -37.33 -14.19 -30.81
C ARG A 844 -36.08 -13.33 -30.70
N THR A 845 -36.10 -12.32 -29.84
CA THR A 845 -34.92 -11.51 -29.52
C THR A 845 -34.66 -11.56 -28.02
N ASP A 846 -33.81 -12.48 -27.58
CA ASP A 846 -33.19 -12.43 -26.26
C ASP A 846 -31.91 -11.57 -26.45
N ARG A 847 -32.01 -10.25 -26.33
CA ARG A 847 -30.92 -9.32 -26.70
C ARG A 847 -30.36 -8.58 -25.48
N THR A 848 -29.04 -8.50 -25.42
CA THR A 848 -28.30 -7.71 -24.42
C THR A 848 -28.29 -6.25 -24.83
N THR A 849 -28.79 -5.36 -23.99
CA THR A 849 -28.84 -3.91 -24.20
C THR A 849 -27.91 -3.19 -23.25
N LEU A 850 -27.31 -2.08 -23.70
CA LEU A 850 -26.58 -1.17 -22.83
C LEU A 850 -27.55 -0.16 -22.21
N TYR A 851 -27.41 0.03 -20.90
CA TYR A 851 -28.15 1.00 -20.12
C TYR A 851 -27.19 2.01 -19.52
N GLY A 852 -27.47 3.30 -19.69
CA GLY A 852 -26.77 4.35 -18.97
C GLY A 852 -27.77 5.29 -18.31
N SER A 853 -27.43 5.77 -17.12
CA SER A 853 -28.15 6.88 -16.51
C SER A 853 -27.23 7.89 -15.88
N VAL A 854 -27.63 9.16 -15.90
CA VAL A 854 -26.93 10.23 -15.20
C VAL A 854 -27.95 10.94 -14.33
N SER A 855 -27.64 11.01 -13.04
CA SER A 855 -28.40 11.78 -12.06
C SER A 855 -27.59 12.98 -11.59
N LEU A 856 -28.23 14.14 -11.51
CA LEU A 856 -27.72 15.37 -10.92
C LEU A 856 -28.64 15.75 -9.79
N TRP A 857 -28.08 16.05 -8.64
CA TRP A 857 -28.85 16.42 -7.47
C TRP A 857 -28.33 17.72 -6.91
N PHE A 858 -29.22 18.69 -6.81
CA PHE A 858 -28.98 19.98 -6.18
C PHE A 858 -29.85 20.01 -4.93
N ALA A 859 -29.22 19.80 -3.78
CA ALA A 859 -29.87 19.95 -2.49
C ALA A 859 -28.84 20.40 -1.48
N ASP A 860 -29.27 21.36 -0.68
CA ASP A 860 -28.57 21.83 0.50
C ASP A 860 -29.53 21.51 1.64
N ASP A 861 -29.13 20.58 2.51
CA ASP A 861 -30.00 20.01 3.54
C ASP A 861 -30.43 21.08 4.58
N ASP A 862 -29.72 22.21 4.64
CA ASP A 862 -30.03 23.36 5.48
C ASP A 862 -30.78 24.49 4.74
N SER A 863 -31.17 24.26 3.48
CA SER A 863 -31.76 25.27 2.62
C SER A 863 -33.28 25.20 2.58
N HIS A 864 -33.93 26.36 2.76
CA HIS A 864 -35.35 26.52 2.41
C HIS A 864 -35.58 26.54 0.89
N TRP A 865 -34.52 26.44 0.07
CA TRP A 865 -34.63 26.32 -1.37
C TRP A 865 -35.03 24.91 -1.76
N PRO A 866 -35.89 24.75 -2.77
CA PRO A 866 -36.32 23.43 -3.21
C PRO A 866 -35.14 22.63 -3.75
N SER A 867 -35.07 21.36 -3.38
CA SER A 867 -34.14 20.43 -4.00
C SER A 867 -34.55 20.18 -5.45
N LEU A 868 -33.58 20.17 -6.35
CA LEU A 868 -33.77 19.85 -7.77
C LEU A 868 -33.05 18.54 -8.07
N TRP A 869 -33.84 17.55 -8.46
CA TRP A 869 -33.34 16.29 -8.96
C TRP A 869 -33.53 16.22 -10.47
N LEU A 870 -32.44 16.09 -11.20
CA LEU A 870 -32.45 15.82 -12.63
C LEU A 870 -31.92 14.41 -12.86
N TRP A 871 -32.61 13.62 -13.66
CA TRP A 871 -32.12 12.31 -14.06
C TRP A 871 -32.47 12.02 -15.51
N GLY A 872 -31.58 11.33 -16.21
CA GLY A 872 -31.78 10.89 -17.57
C GLY A 872 -31.26 9.47 -17.78
N ASN A 873 -32.08 8.64 -18.41
CA ASN A 873 -31.73 7.32 -18.92
C ASN A 873 -31.53 7.36 -20.43
N PHE A 874 -30.56 6.59 -20.90
CA PHE A 874 -30.48 6.21 -22.31
C PHE A 874 -30.32 4.69 -22.45
N TYR A 875 -30.99 4.14 -23.46
CA TYR A 875 -30.98 2.71 -23.78
C TYR A 875 -30.53 2.54 -25.23
N ILE A 876 -29.47 1.76 -25.45
CA ILE A 876 -28.92 1.50 -26.78
C ILE A 876 -29.20 0.03 -27.14
N PRO A 877 -30.04 -0.23 -28.16
CA PRO A 877 -30.22 -1.58 -28.69
C PRO A 877 -28.94 -2.05 -29.41
N PRO A 878 -28.49 -3.30 -29.22
CA PRO A 878 -27.22 -3.77 -29.78
C PRO A 878 -27.19 -3.84 -31.31
N ASP A 879 -28.34 -4.08 -31.95
CA ASP A 879 -28.43 -4.29 -33.41
C ASP A 879 -28.96 -3.07 -34.17
N ASP A 880 -29.30 -1.99 -33.45
CA ASP A 880 -29.91 -0.78 -34.01
C ASP A 880 -29.55 0.43 -33.13
N PRO A 881 -28.26 0.85 -33.10
CA PRO A 881 -27.82 1.96 -32.25
C PRO A 881 -28.46 3.30 -32.64
N ASP A 882 -28.92 3.44 -33.88
CA ASP A 882 -29.71 4.60 -34.35
C ASP A 882 -31.07 4.71 -33.64
N ASN A 883 -31.46 3.65 -32.94
CA ASN A 883 -32.73 3.49 -32.26
C ASN A 883 -32.60 3.63 -30.72
N THR A 884 -31.79 4.60 -30.29
CA THR A 884 -31.56 4.91 -28.88
C THR A 884 -32.80 5.55 -28.24
N LEU A 885 -33.32 4.93 -27.18
CA LEU A 885 -34.40 5.50 -26.37
C LEU A 885 -33.79 6.37 -25.28
N ILE A 886 -34.29 7.59 -25.13
CA ILE A 886 -33.88 8.51 -24.05
C ILE A 886 -35.15 8.89 -23.30
N ASN A 887 -35.09 8.76 -21.97
CA ASN A 887 -36.11 9.24 -21.05
C ASN A 887 -35.43 10.06 -19.95
N GLY A 888 -36.11 11.03 -19.38
CA GLY A 888 -35.62 11.72 -18.21
C GLY A 888 -36.70 12.45 -17.45
N LEU A 889 -36.31 12.94 -16.29
CA LEU A 889 -37.15 13.56 -15.29
C LEU A 889 -36.42 14.77 -14.74
N ALA A 890 -37.17 15.85 -14.53
CA ALA A 890 -36.81 16.89 -13.58
C ALA A 890 -37.86 16.84 -12.47
N GLU A 891 -37.43 16.67 -11.23
CA GLU A 891 -38.28 16.75 -10.04
C GLU A 891 -37.80 17.91 -9.18
N LEU A 892 -38.74 18.72 -8.70
CA LEU A 892 -38.45 19.84 -7.81
C LEU A 892 -39.22 19.60 -6.52
N THR A 893 -38.52 19.51 -5.40
CA THR A 893 -39.09 19.06 -4.14
C THR A 893 -39.01 20.17 -3.10
N PHE A 894 -40.13 20.37 -2.38
CA PHE A 894 -40.23 21.33 -1.29
C PHE A 894 -40.41 20.55 0.01
N GLU A 895 -39.50 20.69 0.96
CA GLU A 895 -39.70 20.13 2.30
C GLU A 895 -40.21 21.23 3.23
N MET A 896 -41.40 21.01 3.80
CA MET A 896 -42.06 22.06 4.58
C MET A 896 -41.87 21.92 6.09
N TRP A 897 -41.84 20.72 6.72
CA TRP A 897 -41.51 20.47 8.15
C TRP A 897 -41.28 18.97 8.47
N ASP A 898 -40.46 18.63 9.48
CA ASP A 898 -40.36 17.27 10.06
C ASP A 898 -41.26 17.22 11.31
N PRO A 899 -42.22 16.27 11.50
CA PRO A 899 -42.39 14.94 10.88
C PRO A 899 -43.40 14.83 9.71
N LEU A 900 -43.74 15.93 9.04
CA LEU A 900 -44.75 15.97 7.98
C LEU A 900 -44.26 16.79 6.76
N SER A 901 -43.65 16.13 5.78
CA SER A 901 -43.21 16.80 4.55
C SER A 901 -44.23 16.65 3.41
N LEU A 902 -44.47 17.74 2.67
CA LEU A 902 -45.33 17.76 1.48
C LEU A 902 -44.48 18.03 0.26
N THR A 903 -44.20 16.99 -0.52
CA THR A 903 -43.49 17.10 -1.81
C THR A 903 -44.47 17.49 -2.91
N LEU A 904 -44.16 18.56 -3.65
CA LEU A 904 -44.88 18.96 -4.86
C LEU A 904 -44.01 18.70 -6.09
N GLY A 905 -44.16 17.53 -6.71
CA GLY A 905 -43.41 17.14 -7.89
C GLY A 905 -44.06 17.61 -9.19
N TYR A 906 -43.26 18.17 -10.09
CA TYR A 906 -43.65 18.41 -11.47
C TYR A 906 -42.74 17.60 -12.37
N SER A 907 -43.22 16.48 -12.90
CA SER A 907 -42.46 15.65 -13.84
C SER A 907 -42.73 16.07 -15.28
N VAL A 908 -41.67 16.08 -16.07
CA VAL A 908 -41.75 16.20 -17.54
C VAL A 908 -41.08 14.97 -18.12
N GLY A 909 -41.88 13.93 -18.39
CA GLY A 909 -41.40 12.76 -19.11
C GLY A 909 -41.27 13.08 -20.61
N TYR A 910 -40.08 12.85 -21.17
CA TYR A 910 -39.82 12.98 -22.59
C TYR A 910 -39.40 11.61 -23.14
N GLU A 911 -40.16 11.05 -24.08
CA GLU A 911 -39.85 9.76 -24.70
C GLU A 911 -39.72 9.94 -26.22
N ARG A 912 -38.53 9.67 -26.78
CA ARG A 912 -38.35 9.55 -28.23
C ARG A 912 -38.61 8.10 -28.62
N THR A 913 -39.79 7.79 -29.13
CA THR A 913 -40.09 6.45 -29.67
C THR A 913 -39.73 6.36 -31.16
N PRO A 914 -39.35 5.18 -31.68
CA PRO A 914 -38.71 5.04 -33.00
C PRO A 914 -39.69 5.03 -34.17
N VAL A 915 -40.99 4.91 -33.88
CA VAL A 915 -42.03 4.65 -34.87
C VAL A 915 -42.52 5.94 -35.56
N TYR A 916 -42.20 7.11 -34.99
CA TYR A 916 -42.63 8.41 -35.49
C TYR A 916 -41.46 9.39 -35.52
N ASP A 917 -41.21 10.03 -36.67
CA ASP A 917 -40.20 11.08 -36.86
C ASP A 917 -40.51 12.40 -36.11
N TYR A 918 -41.41 12.36 -35.14
CA TYR A 918 -41.88 13.50 -34.37
C TYR A 918 -42.13 13.10 -32.91
N TRP A 919 -41.73 13.99 -32.00
CA TRP A 919 -41.84 13.85 -30.55
C TRP A 919 -43.31 13.80 -30.12
N GLU A 920 -43.85 12.63 -29.80
CA GLU A 920 -45.31 12.50 -29.60
C GLU A 920 -45.81 12.69 -28.16
N LYS A 921 -44.97 12.69 -27.13
CA LYS A 921 -45.49 12.78 -25.75
C LYS A 921 -44.59 13.55 -24.79
N TYR A 922 -45.07 14.75 -24.42
CA TYR A 922 -44.78 15.34 -23.12
C TYR A 922 -45.86 14.82 -22.15
N ASP A 923 -45.60 13.69 -21.51
CA ASP A 923 -46.42 13.32 -20.35
C ASP A 923 -45.93 14.19 -19.19
N THR A 924 -46.54 15.37 -19.06
CA THR A 924 -46.36 16.24 -17.90
C THR A 924 -47.31 15.77 -16.80
N GLU A 925 -46.76 15.26 -15.71
CA GLU A 925 -47.55 14.86 -14.54
C GLU A 925 -47.21 15.79 -13.38
N PHE A 926 -48.25 16.41 -12.82
CA PHE A 926 -48.13 17.14 -11.57
C PHE A 926 -48.65 16.22 -10.47
N TYR A 927 -47.79 15.83 -9.54
CA TYR A 927 -48.18 15.00 -8.40
C TYR A 927 -47.79 15.68 -7.10
N SER A 928 -48.59 15.42 -6.07
CA SER A 928 -48.31 15.80 -4.70
C SER A 928 -48.13 14.54 -3.88
N ARG A 929 -46.98 14.38 -3.22
CA ARG A 929 -46.72 13.30 -2.26
C ARG A 929 -46.72 13.87 -0.85
N LEU A 930 -47.46 13.24 0.05
CA LEU A 930 -47.48 13.58 1.47
C LEU A 930 -46.69 12.51 2.20
N ASN A 931 -45.52 12.87 2.73
CA ASN A 931 -44.67 11.96 3.48
C ASN A 931 -44.92 12.19 4.98
N LEU A 932 -45.11 11.11 5.71
CA LEU A 932 -45.39 11.14 7.14
C LEU A 932 -44.36 10.23 7.81
N ARG A 933 -43.29 10.82 8.36
CA ARG A 933 -42.29 10.08 9.13
C ARG A 933 -42.90 9.77 10.49
N LEU A 934 -43.16 8.49 10.74
CA LEU A 934 -43.56 8.01 12.05
C LEU A 934 -42.32 7.39 12.70
N PHE A 935 -41.74 8.18 13.60
CA PHE A 935 -40.51 7.97 14.37
C PHE A 935 -39.23 8.38 13.64
#